data_AF-A0A4R5W3Q2-F1
#
_entry.id   AF-A0A4R5W3Q2-F1
#
_cell.length_a   1.000
_cell.length_b   1.000
_cell.length_c   1.000
_cell.angle_alpha   90.00
_cell.angle_beta   90.00
_cell.angle_gamma   90.00
#
_symmetry.space_group_name_H-M   'P 1'
#
loop_
_entity.id
_entity.type
_entity.pdbx_description
1 polymer ?
#
loop_
_entity_poly.entity_id
_entity_poly.type
_entity_poly.pdbx_seq_one_letter_code
_entity_poly.pdbx_strand_id
1 'polypeptide(L)'
;MTQQPQNTEFHIAIHVNQQPQNEPPCTDGSPPAPVEAIILYPSLGTPLVLSPDQKYCCIYLAAPPRVAAHFGVVRRTPPTVSGSASSDTSNGIHFAPCAYALIDRHLRLVSMQCDKPTDANMELGMLYGGSYKNSYDLARQAIRTWQVAEFTPHALIRDRFGRHFATLSPHTVAAYPALQGGHVYAVELDLTRLVMPITSAEFLSFAWMVPVVKSTEASKDEEVGGFKRIIGQTYHYQDRLIARFLHQQQARQHHLPDVREYDMTLYSEANRFPETATTMLRHKTGGLTLAAWHPVIRASNTIPLKLGHLTDVHVNVRHQALANSPAQVIEDLPAAENDPDLDTPVGKKVCNSFLALKHLFDQMSPRQQPDTALLLTGDLIDFNRNVVPRSMDSYSTNIGQQWKNFNVLNNIDNPNLYQRGQDDMLVYSLIRYAYTERRLPVFMTTGNHEAYQIPYGISPRKNNRTVAVGLLEKGGTLPEHQEGTPYGRDRALVGTPTLSERLNKVAVNIFTDTAITELEHQYRDMDSASQWADGKANDGIAADHNLTIYEATLAYGPSYPQALTSNNFQARQLDWFSTLFTPLTDVVITLGNEANTAQSPARQIIAALGWGDAEEYVNLSTGYAKVGVDQQGLGILPRAPHAINPRQLTLLRRAQREKQQNPNAPFVVATHFTMLNYDMALPLKLAKPPTLTPSNSTGGAGAAGFTAANFGTCEQHVGTYFSDFVYGAANSHSRAQPSPSVAVDWHFSGHSHRAGVYEVTKDLAVTGRQIEISISANDPAFTPISAHVPQTQFIVSSCGGPIGVQNFEGELNGWTLRPPSGTLLDPLSGKITQITSKRFDLARGYNEQPRLAVALDYLTLTNKSSSADNDQPEIAPSHHAKTPLRFAHMTHPTKLDVYFNHQLAALDCIERIDFWVFEGSEQRLMTGRTKTIKTWHKLSPTYSAIPDKDNVIRRAQLTFTKEHIANLKASLAAGIVRQIGRAPRRTIAQAFCAVKLKKPADHWFWANDMRIGQGNPETWVFPIDISISGTEFQEKTFLTPNSALRFHRSAGERGEVPDWDWLAKTYKEKGYISIDDAISVPKNDQSKVQI
;
A
#
# COMPACT_ATOMS: atom_id res chain seq x y z
N MET A 1 18.54 38.90 75.22
CA MET A 1 17.07 39.07 75.28
C MET A 1 16.61 39.58 73.91
N THR A 2 15.41 39.16 73.51
CA THR A 2 14.70 39.42 72.23
C THR A 2 15.29 38.80 70.94
N GLN A 3 14.61 37.75 70.45
CA GLN A 3 14.53 37.37 69.04
C GLN A 3 13.07 37.01 68.71
N GLN A 4 12.53 37.62 67.65
CA GLN A 4 11.57 37.03 66.71
C GLN A 4 11.62 37.81 65.38
N PRO A 5 11.26 37.18 64.24
CA PRO A 5 11.70 37.58 62.90
C PRO A 5 10.67 38.40 62.12
N GLN A 6 11.15 39.15 61.11
CA GLN A 6 10.30 39.78 60.09
C GLN A 6 10.54 39.15 58.71
N ASN A 7 9.44 38.74 58.08
CA ASN A 7 9.31 38.40 56.66
C ASN A 7 9.54 39.63 55.79
N THR A 8 10.19 39.44 54.63
CA THR A 8 10.06 40.36 53.49
C THR A 8 10.04 39.54 52.20
N GLU A 9 8.87 39.49 51.58
CA GLU A 9 8.64 38.93 50.24
C GLU A 9 9.21 39.87 49.17
N PHE A 10 10.01 39.32 48.26
CA PHE A 10 10.42 40.00 47.02
C PHE A 10 9.42 39.68 45.92
N HIS A 11 8.59 40.67 45.55
CA HIS A 11 7.82 40.65 44.31
C HIS A 11 8.74 40.95 43.12
N ILE A 12 9.00 39.95 42.27
CA ILE A 12 9.56 40.16 40.94
C ILE A 12 8.38 40.42 39.99
N ALA A 13 8.27 41.66 39.52
CA ALA A 13 7.32 42.06 38.49
C ALA A 13 7.73 41.43 37.15
N ILE A 14 6.88 40.54 36.63
CA ILE A 14 6.98 40.02 35.26
C ILE A 14 6.52 41.14 34.32
N HIS A 15 7.44 41.66 33.51
CA HIS A 15 7.12 42.57 32.42
C HIS A 15 6.19 41.88 31.42
N VAL A 16 4.91 42.25 31.45
CA VAL A 16 3.96 42.03 30.36
C VAL A 16 4.44 42.86 29.17
N ASN A 17 4.74 42.20 28.05
CA ASN A 17 5.06 42.87 26.79
C ASN A 17 3.96 43.89 26.46
N GLN A 18 4.36 45.15 26.37
CA GLN A 18 3.48 46.28 26.05
C GLN A 18 2.87 46.08 24.66
N GLN A 19 1.54 46.21 24.59
CA GLN A 19 0.79 46.35 23.34
C GLN A 19 1.33 47.54 22.53
N PRO A 20 1.47 47.44 21.20
CA PRO A 20 1.74 48.61 20.37
C PRO A 20 0.51 49.53 20.39
N GLN A 21 0.67 50.73 20.96
CA GLN A 21 -0.40 51.73 21.13
C GLN A 21 -0.91 52.40 19.84
N ASN A 22 -0.54 51.93 18.65
CA ASN A 22 -0.99 52.51 17.37
C ASN A 22 -1.29 51.38 16.36
N GLU A 23 -2.43 50.70 16.53
CA GLU A 23 -2.98 49.79 15.51
C GLU A 23 -3.77 50.61 14.46
N PRO A 24 -3.63 50.34 13.14
CA PRO A 24 -4.43 50.99 12.12
C PRO A 24 -5.93 50.72 12.33
N PRO A 25 -6.85 51.61 11.92
CA PRO A 25 -8.28 51.38 12.06
C PRO A 25 -8.70 50.17 11.21
N CYS A 26 -8.84 49.01 11.84
CA CYS A 26 -9.48 47.85 11.24
C CYS A 26 -10.95 48.23 11.00
N THR A 27 -11.42 48.08 9.75
CA THR A 27 -12.66 48.64 9.16
C THR A 27 -13.89 48.78 10.07
N ASP A 28 -14.64 49.86 9.84
CA ASP A 28 -15.74 50.49 10.63
C ASP A 28 -17.06 49.70 10.80
N GLY A 29 -17.08 48.41 10.48
CA GLY A 29 -18.29 47.62 10.54
C GLY A 29 -19.17 47.66 9.28
N SER A 30 -18.63 48.06 8.14
CA SER A 30 -19.20 47.82 6.81
C SER A 30 -19.41 46.32 6.48
N PRO A 31 -20.41 45.96 5.64
CA PRO A 31 -20.68 44.58 5.23
C PRO A 31 -19.45 43.91 4.58
N PRO A 32 -19.23 42.60 4.81
CA PRO A 32 -17.94 41.97 4.55
C PRO A 32 -17.65 41.85 3.05
N ALA A 33 -16.40 42.11 2.67
CA ALA A 33 -15.86 41.57 1.43
C ALA A 33 -15.74 40.04 1.58
N PRO A 34 -16.23 39.22 0.64
CA PRO A 34 -16.05 37.78 0.70
C PRO A 34 -14.56 37.43 0.64
N VAL A 35 -13.99 36.99 1.77
CA VAL A 35 -12.60 36.55 1.85
C VAL A 35 -12.53 35.07 1.48
N GLU A 36 -11.95 34.82 0.31
CA GLU A 36 -11.67 33.48 -0.19
C GLU A 36 -10.39 32.94 0.48
N ALA A 37 -10.52 31.92 1.35
CA ALA A 37 -9.39 31.26 2.00
C ALA A 37 -9.69 29.76 2.20
N ILE A 38 -8.64 28.95 2.22
CA ILE A 38 -8.71 27.51 2.50
C ILE A 38 -8.00 27.17 3.81
N ILE A 39 -8.40 26.08 4.45
CA ILE A 39 -7.78 25.60 5.68
C ILE A 39 -6.74 24.53 5.28
N LEU A 40 -5.47 24.79 5.58
CA LEU A 40 -4.37 23.84 5.36
C LEU A 40 -4.21 22.85 6.51
N TYR A 41 -4.43 23.30 7.73
CA TYR A 41 -4.42 22.47 8.94
C TYR A 41 -5.44 23.02 9.96
N PRO A 42 -6.27 22.16 10.56
CA PRO A 42 -6.33 20.71 10.35
C PRO A 42 -6.91 20.30 9.00
N SER A 43 -6.65 19.06 8.58
CA SER A 43 -7.19 18.42 7.37
C SER A 43 -7.59 16.97 7.68
N LEU A 44 -8.31 16.31 6.78
CA LEU A 44 -8.83 14.95 7.00
C LEU A 44 -7.71 13.94 7.32
N GLY A 45 -6.54 14.06 6.67
CA GLY A 45 -5.35 13.26 6.91
C GLY A 45 -4.34 13.88 7.89
N THR A 46 -4.64 15.04 8.49
CA THR A 46 -3.78 15.67 9.49
C THR A 46 -4.65 16.44 10.51
N PRO A 47 -5.32 15.73 11.44
CA PRO A 47 -6.28 16.32 12.35
C PRO A 47 -5.62 17.13 13.47
N LEU A 48 -6.37 18.06 14.05
CA LEU A 48 -5.97 18.77 15.26
C LEU A 48 -6.47 17.99 16.47
N VAL A 49 -5.55 17.37 17.21
CA VAL A 49 -5.88 16.70 18.47
C VAL A 49 -5.39 17.53 19.66
N LEU A 50 -6.34 17.89 20.52
CA LEU A 50 -6.16 18.74 21.69
C LEU A 50 -6.03 17.89 22.96
N SER A 51 -5.15 18.30 23.88
CA SER A 51 -5.16 17.70 25.22
C SER A 51 -6.44 18.09 25.97
N PRO A 52 -6.87 17.30 26.99
CA PRO A 52 -8.10 17.58 27.74
C PRO A 52 -8.13 19.00 28.32
N ASP A 53 -6.97 19.53 28.71
CA ASP A 53 -6.76 20.81 29.38
C ASP A 53 -6.27 21.95 28.47
N GLN A 54 -6.04 21.67 27.17
CA GLN A 54 -5.50 22.67 26.24
C GLN A 54 -6.47 23.84 26.03
N LYS A 55 -5.95 25.06 26.16
CA LYS A 55 -6.70 26.32 26.07
C LYS A 55 -6.52 27.06 24.76
N TYR A 56 -5.37 26.90 24.10
CA TYR A 56 -5.05 27.58 22.85
C TYR A 56 -4.64 26.59 21.78
N CYS A 57 -5.17 26.75 20.57
CA CYS A 57 -4.75 26.00 19.41
C CYS A 57 -4.35 26.92 18.26
N CYS A 58 -3.75 26.32 17.23
CA CYS A 58 -3.42 27.02 15.99
C CYS A 58 -3.98 26.26 14.79
N ILE A 59 -4.57 27.01 13.85
CA ILE A 59 -4.94 26.55 12.51
C ILE A 59 -4.13 27.31 11.46
N TYR A 60 -3.95 26.73 10.28
CA TYR A 60 -3.24 27.36 9.18
C TYR A 60 -4.18 27.59 8.00
N LEU A 61 -4.24 28.84 7.54
CA LEU A 61 -5.06 29.28 6.41
C LEU A 61 -4.18 29.67 5.23
N ALA A 62 -4.60 29.36 4.00
CA ALA A 62 -4.00 29.95 2.80
C ALA A 62 -5.00 30.89 2.13
N ALA A 63 -4.54 32.08 1.74
CA ALA A 63 -5.35 33.10 1.13
C ALA A 63 -4.60 33.83 0.01
N PRO A 64 -5.31 34.36 -1.02
CA PRO A 64 -4.68 35.02 -2.15
C PRO A 64 -4.03 36.36 -1.74
N PRO A 65 -3.12 36.92 -2.56
CA PRO A 65 -2.34 38.11 -2.21
C PRO A 65 -3.17 39.30 -1.71
N ARG A 66 -4.35 39.51 -2.31
CA ARG A 66 -5.28 40.60 -1.96
C ARG A 66 -5.74 40.58 -0.51
N VAL A 67 -5.73 39.42 0.16
CA VAL A 67 -6.17 39.28 1.56
C VAL A 67 -5.18 39.90 2.54
N ALA A 68 -3.90 40.02 2.18
CA ALA A 68 -2.89 40.63 3.05
C ALA A 68 -3.25 42.07 3.46
N ALA A 69 -3.84 42.85 2.54
CA ALA A 69 -4.32 44.20 2.82
C ALA A 69 -5.49 44.20 3.81
N HIS A 70 -6.46 43.30 3.64
CA HIS A 70 -7.59 43.14 4.57
C HIS A 70 -7.15 42.68 5.97
N PHE A 71 -6.09 41.89 6.04
CA PHE A 71 -5.51 41.42 7.30
C PHE A 71 -4.61 42.46 7.98
N GLY A 72 -4.38 43.61 7.33
CA GLY A 72 -3.57 44.71 7.85
C GLY A 72 -2.09 44.39 7.92
N VAL A 73 -1.58 43.50 7.05
CA VAL A 73 -0.16 43.13 7.03
C VAL A 73 0.66 44.31 6.51
N VAL A 74 1.39 44.99 7.39
CA VAL A 74 2.27 46.11 7.02
C VAL A 74 3.65 45.56 6.66
N ARG A 75 4.08 45.71 5.39
CA ARG A 75 5.50 45.57 5.02
C ARG A 75 6.27 46.71 5.68
N ARG A 76 6.82 46.51 6.88
CA ARG A 76 7.81 47.46 7.42
C ARG A 76 9.10 47.29 6.64
N THR A 77 9.46 48.27 5.82
CA THR A 77 10.84 48.48 5.37
C THR A 77 11.70 48.59 6.63
N PRO A 78 12.80 47.82 6.78
CA PRO A 78 13.63 47.91 7.97
C PRO A 78 14.13 49.36 8.10
N PRO A 79 14.05 49.98 9.29
CA PRO A 79 14.69 51.26 9.51
C PRO A 79 16.19 51.06 9.29
N THR A 80 16.78 51.80 8.36
CA THR A 80 18.22 52.03 8.35
C THR A 80 18.56 52.83 9.60
N VAL A 81 18.78 52.12 10.71
CA VAL A 81 19.37 52.68 11.93
C VAL A 81 20.58 51.83 12.27
N SER A 82 21.74 52.42 12.04
CA SER A 82 23.04 51.93 12.51
C SER A 82 22.99 51.73 14.03
N GLY A 83 23.20 50.50 14.48
CA GLY A 83 23.55 50.19 15.88
C GLY A 83 22.39 49.85 16.80
N SER A 84 21.83 48.65 16.65
CA SER A 84 21.49 47.69 17.74
C SER A 84 20.58 46.61 17.17
N ALA A 85 21.04 45.37 17.20
CA ALA A 85 20.28 44.22 16.71
C ALA A 85 19.15 43.88 17.71
N SER A 86 17.93 44.36 17.44
CA SER A 86 16.71 43.76 17.99
C SER A 86 16.11 42.79 16.96
N SER A 87 15.78 41.59 17.43
CA SER A 87 15.65 40.35 16.65
C SER A 87 14.30 40.12 15.95
N ASP A 88 13.41 41.10 15.88
CA ASP A 88 12.00 40.85 15.49
C ASP A 88 11.66 40.96 14.00
N THR A 89 12.64 41.20 13.11
CA THR A 89 12.39 41.33 11.65
C THR A 89 13.16 40.35 10.77
N SER A 90 13.88 39.38 11.36
CA SER A 90 14.81 38.51 10.61
C SER A 90 14.19 37.21 10.03
N ASN A 91 12.93 36.88 10.38
CA ASN A 91 12.37 35.54 10.10
C ASN A 91 11.20 35.47 9.09
N GLY A 92 10.83 36.58 8.44
CA GLY A 92 9.75 36.59 7.43
C GLY A 92 8.34 36.32 7.98
N ILE A 93 8.13 36.54 9.28
CA ILE A 93 6.83 36.42 9.95
C ILE A 93 6.26 37.82 10.15
N HIS A 94 5.00 38.03 9.76
CA HIS A 94 4.35 39.34 9.87
C HIS A 94 3.03 39.24 10.62
N PHE A 95 2.87 40.06 11.65
CA PHE A 95 1.61 40.14 12.39
C PHE A 95 0.49 40.70 11.49
N ALA A 96 -0.69 40.09 11.58
CA ALA A 96 -1.89 40.43 10.82
C ALA A 96 -2.95 41.00 11.79
N PRO A 97 -2.81 42.28 12.20
CA PRO A 97 -3.58 42.86 13.30
C PRO A 97 -5.08 42.91 13.05
N CYS A 98 -5.54 42.95 11.80
CA CYS A 98 -6.96 43.08 11.47
C CYS A 98 -7.66 41.76 11.11
N ALA A 99 -6.95 40.63 11.14
CA ALA A 99 -7.51 39.35 10.69
C ALA A 99 -8.62 38.80 11.60
N TYR A 100 -8.60 39.11 12.91
CA TYR A 100 -9.52 38.53 13.91
C TYR A 100 -11.00 38.70 13.53
N ALA A 101 -11.39 39.88 13.02
CA ALA A 101 -12.78 40.18 12.70
C ALA A 101 -13.28 39.35 11.51
N LEU A 102 -12.43 39.11 10.52
CA LEU A 102 -12.75 38.29 9.36
C LEU A 102 -12.77 36.80 9.75
N ILE A 103 -11.82 36.36 10.58
CA ILE A 103 -11.78 34.97 11.04
C ILE A 103 -13.04 34.63 11.84
N ASP A 104 -13.45 35.45 12.81
CA ASP A 104 -14.67 35.20 13.61
C ASP A 104 -15.95 35.18 12.75
N ARG A 105 -16.00 36.02 11.71
CA ARG A 105 -17.11 36.06 10.75
C ARG A 105 -17.14 34.87 9.80
N HIS A 106 -16.01 34.36 9.35
CA HIS A 106 -15.94 33.31 8.34
C HIS A 106 -15.80 31.90 8.91
N LEU A 107 -15.08 31.72 10.01
CA LEU A 107 -14.78 30.41 10.57
C LEU A 107 -15.97 29.90 11.41
N ARG A 108 -16.39 28.67 11.14
CA ARG A 108 -17.40 27.95 11.92
C ARG A 108 -16.84 26.65 12.44
N LEU A 109 -17.42 26.19 13.54
CA LEU A 109 -17.21 24.86 14.06
C LEU A 109 -18.51 24.08 13.81
N VAL A 110 -18.41 22.92 13.16
CA VAL A 110 -19.56 22.13 12.72
C VAL A 110 -19.39 20.66 13.11
N SER A 111 -20.49 19.95 13.29
CA SER A 111 -20.46 18.51 13.51
C SER A 111 -19.91 17.79 12.26
N MET A 112 -19.12 16.74 12.47
CA MET A 112 -18.71 15.84 11.38
C MET A 112 -19.79 14.81 11.00
N GLN A 113 -20.89 14.71 11.75
CA GLN A 113 -21.96 13.73 11.52
C GLN A 113 -23.04 14.23 10.55
N CYS A 114 -23.19 15.55 10.36
CA CYS A 114 -24.24 16.15 9.55
C CYS A 114 -23.68 17.00 8.40
N ASP A 115 -24.59 17.55 7.59
CA ASP A 115 -24.24 18.51 6.54
C ASP A 115 -23.69 19.81 7.11
N LYS A 116 -22.73 20.41 6.38
CA LYS A 116 -22.28 21.76 6.70
C LYS A 116 -23.43 22.76 6.47
N PRO A 117 -23.52 23.82 7.30
CA PRO A 117 -24.60 24.80 7.19
C PRO A 117 -24.56 25.53 5.85
N THR A 118 -25.74 25.82 5.28
CA THR A 118 -25.88 26.56 4.01
C THR A 118 -26.45 27.96 4.20
N ASP A 119 -26.77 28.36 5.43
CA ASP A 119 -27.44 29.60 5.79
C ASP A 119 -26.77 30.28 7.00
N ALA A 120 -25.47 30.06 7.18
CA ALA A 120 -24.69 30.71 8.22
C ALA A 120 -24.75 32.24 8.09
N ASN A 121 -25.06 32.94 9.19
CA ASN A 121 -25.01 34.40 9.25
C ASN A 121 -23.54 34.86 9.18
N MET A 122 -23.19 35.67 8.17
CA MET A 122 -21.83 36.20 7.93
C MET A 122 -21.64 37.64 8.40
N GLU A 123 -22.72 38.31 8.80
CA GLU A 123 -22.69 39.67 9.35
C GLU A 123 -22.20 39.66 10.81
N LEU A 124 -22.53 38.59 11.54
CA LEU A 124 -22.12 38.37 12.93
C LEU A 124 -20.94 37.39 12.98
N GLY A 125 -19.98 37.68 13.86
CA GLY A 125 -19.02 36.66 14.27
C GLY A 125 -19.69 35.69 15.23
N MET A 126 -19.60 34.40 14.90
CA MET A 126 -20.31 33.32 15.60
C MET A 126 -19.35 32.30 16.22
N LEU A 127 -18.04 32.50 16.05
CA LEU A 127 -17.05 31.70 16.75
C LEU A 127 -16.94 32.16 18.20
N TYR A 128 -17.01 33.49 18.43
CA TYR A 128 -16.98 34.15 19.73
C TYR A 128 -18.18 35.13 19.89
N GLY A 129 -19.20 34.74 20.67
CA GLY A 129 -20.35 35.60 21.01
C GLY A 129 -21.60 35.44 20.12
N GLY A 130 -22.69 36.14 20.48
CA GLY A 130 -24.01 36.04 19.82
C GLY A 130 -24.62 37.37 19.33
N SER A 131 -23.86 38.47 19.36
CA SER A 131 -24.28 39.79 18.85
C SER A 131 -23.08 40.63 18.34
N TYR A 132 -23.31 41.54 17.39
CA TYR A 132 -22.26 42.21 16.59
C TYR A 132 -21.21 42.96 17.41
N LYS A 133 -21.65 43.76 18.39
CA LYS A 133 -20.76 44.62 19.20
C LYS A 133 -19.93 43.81 20.20
N ASN A 134 -20.50 42.75 20.77
CA ASN A 134 -19.81 41.90 21.74
C ASN A 134 -18.89 40.88 21.05
N SER A 135 -19.25 40.37 19.86
CA SER A 135 -18.44 39.41 19.11
C SER A 135 -17.09 40.00 18.68
N TYR A 136 -17.08 41.25 18.18
CA TYR A 136 -15.86 41.90 17.72
C TYR A 136 -14.79 42.06 18.82
N ASP A 137 -15.17 42.57 19.99
CA ASP A 137 -14.24 42.77 21.11
C ASP A 137 -13.76 41.43 21.70
N LEU A 138 -14.63 40.42 21.74
CA LEU A 138 -14.26 39.07 22.16
C LEU A 138 -13.29 38.42 21.17
N ALA A 139 -13.57 38.50 19.87
CA ALA A 139 -12.70 38.00 18.81
C ALA A 139 -11.34 38.68 18.82
N ARG A 140 -11.28 40.00 19.02
CA ARG A 140 -10.01 40.75 19.14
C ARG A 140 -9.13 40.25 20.29
N GLN A 141 -9.75 39.77 21.37
CA GLN A 141 -9.03 39.21 22.52
C GLN A 141 -8.68 37.72 22.33
N ALA A 142 -9.51 36.97 21.58
CA ALA A 142 -9.43 35.52 21.45
C ALA A 142 -8.66 35.03 20.22
N ILE A 143 -8.46 35.89 19.21
CA ILE A 143 -7.84 35.52 17.93
C ILE A 143 -6.59 36.37 17.69
N ARG A 144 -5.50 35.69 17.33
CA ARG A 144 -4.27 36.34 16.84
C ARG A 144 -3.80 35.68 15.56
N THR A 145 -3.18 36.44 14.66
CA THR A 145 -2.83 35.93 13.33
C THR A 145 -1.50 36.48 12.85
N TRP A 146 -0.74 35.61 12.18
CA TRP A 146 0.54 35.94 11.57
C TRP A 146 0.65 35.33 10.18
N GLN A 147 1.17 36.08 9.22
CA GLN A 147 1.69 35.54 7.98
C GLN A 147 2.99 34.78 8.28
N VAL A 148 3.08 33.51 7.87
CA VAL A 148 4.15 32.59 8.28
C VAL A 148 4.85 31.85 7.14
N ALA A 149 4.28 31.87 5.94
CA ALA A 149 4.91 31.36 4.72
C ALA A 149 4.25 31.94 3.48
N GLU A 150 4.87 31.75 2.32
CA GLU A 150 4.24 31.95 1.01
C GLU A 150 3.50 30.68 0.58
N PHE A 151 2.43 30.84 -0.20
CA PHE A 151 1.70 29.72 -0.79
C PHE A 151 2.37 29.30 -2.10
N THR A 152 3.49 28.59 -1.98
CA THR A 152 4.30 28.11 -3.11
C THR A 152 4.69 26.64 -2.95
N PRO A 153 4.99 25.91 -4.04
CA PRO A 153 5.37 24.50 -3.96
C PRO A 153 6.53 24.27 -2.98
N HIS A 154 6.42 23.25 -2.13
CA HIS A 154 7.42 22.89 -1.12
C HIS A 154 7.75 23.95 -0.06
N ALA A 155 6.90 24.96 0.11
CA ALA A 155 7.10 25.97 1.15
C ALA A 155 7.15 25.33 2.54
N LEU A 156 8.17 25.67 3.32
CA LEU A 156 8.25 25.31 4.75
C LEU A 156 7.38 26.26 5.56
N ILE A 157 6.26 25.75 6.06
CA ILE A 157 5.34 26.47 6.94
C ILE A 157 5.98 26.59 8.33
N ARG A 158 5.93 27.78 8.91
CA ARG A 158 6.43 28.08 10.26
C ARG A 158 5.26 28.39 11.19
N ASP A 159 5.45 28.20 12.48
CA ASP A 159 4.58 28.78 13.50
C ASP A 159 4.95 30.25 13.77
N ARG A 160 4.17 30.91 14.64
CA ARG A 160 4.40 32.32 15.02
C ARG A 160 5.75 32.58 15.70
N PHE A 161 6.43 31.55 16.19
CA PHE A 161 7.73 31.64 16.84
C PHE A 161 8.90 31.34 15.88
N GLY A 162 8.63 31.19 14.58
CA GLY A 162 9.65 30.87 13.58
C GLY A 162 10.00 29.40 13.49
N ARG A 163 9.27 28.52 14.18
CA ARG A 163 9.59 27.10 14.27
C ARG A 163 8.86 26.36 13.14
N HIS A 164 9.57 25.55 12.37
CA HIS A 164 8.98 24.82 11.24
C HIS A 164 7.89 23.85 11.70
N PHE A 165 6.82 23.71 10.91
CA PHE A 165 5.65 22.89 11.22
C PHE A 165 5.39 21.84 10.15
N ALA A 166 5.37 22.23 8.88
CA ALA A 166 5.03 21.36 7.78
C ALA A 166 5.66 21.80 6.45
N THR A 167 5.63 20.92 5.46
CA THR A 167 5.94 21.23 4.06
C THR A 167 4.65 21.27 3.24
N LEU A 168 4.42 22.35 2.49
CA LEU A 168 3.26 22.49 1.60
C LEU A 168 3.43 21.60 0.35
N SER A 169 2.40 20.82 0.02
CA SER A 169 2.42 19.96 -1.17
C SER A 169 2.47 20.80 -2.46
N PRO A 170 3.35 20.46 -3.43
CA PRO A 170 3.32 21.08 -4.75
C PRO A 170 1.98 20.84 -5.46
N HIS A 171 1.33 19.69 -5.23
CA HIS A 171 0.07 19.32 -5.87
C HIS A 171 -1.11 20.09 -5.31
N THR A 172 -1.09 20.47 -4.02
CA THR A 172 -2.06 21.42 -3.45
C THR A 172 -1.99 22.77 -4.13
N VAL A 173 -0.78 23.29 -4.36
CA VAL A 173 -0.61 24.59 -5.03
C VAL A 173 -1.14 24.52 -6.47
N ALA A 174 -0.92 23.40 -7.16
CA ALA A 174 -1.47 23.17 -8.49
C ALA A 174 -3.00 23.03 -8.50
N ALA A 175 -3.60 22.39 -7.47
CA ALA A 175 -5.05 22.22 -7.36
C ALA A 175 -5.81 23.52 -7.04
N TYR A 176 -5.14 24.51 -6.46
CA TYR A 176 -5.75 25.78 -6.04
C TYR A 176 -5.08 27.02 -6.68
N PRO A 177 -5.17 27.17 -8.01
CA PRO A 177 -4.49 28.26 -8.74
C PRO A 177 -4.97 29.66 -8.32
N ALA A 178 -6.19 29.79 -7.78
CA ALA A 178 -6.72 31.05 -7.28
C ALA A 178 -5.91 31.64 -6.10
N LEU A 179 -5.09 30.83 -5.42
CA LEU A 179 -4.26 31.23 -4.29
C LEU A 179 -2.80 31.50 -4.69
N GLN A 180 -2.44 31.36 -5.97
CA GLN A 180 -1.06 31.50 -6.44
C GLN A 180 -0.49 32.88 -6.10
N GLY A 181 0.74 32.90 -5.58
CA GLY A 181 1.41 34.11 -5.08
C GLY A 181 0.87 34.60 -3.73
N GLY A 182 -0.11 33.91 -3.15
CA GLY A 182 -0.69 34.21 -1.85
C GLY A 182 0.19 33.81 -0.68
N HIS A 183 -0.41 33.80 0.51
CA HIS A 183 0.30 33.59 1.77
C HIS A 183 -0.41 32.61 2.69
N VAL A 184 0.37 31.98 3.55
CA VAL A 184 -0.10 31.12 4.64
C VAL A 184 -0.10 31.91 5.94
N TYR A 185 -1.20 31.80 6.69
CA TYR A 185 -1.43 32.47 7.95
C TYR A 185 -1.63 31.46 9.08
N ALA A 186 -0.84 31.60 10.15
CA ALA A 186 -1.06 30.91 11.41
C ALA A 186 -2.09 31.69 12.23
N VAL A 187 -3.20 31.06 12.59
CA VAL A 187 -4.30 31.63 13.36
C VAL A 187 -4.36 30.94 14.71
N GLU A 188 -4.09 31.69 15.77
CA GLU A 188 -4.22 31.25 17.16
C GLU A 188 -5.64 31.53 17.67
N LEU A 189 -6.23 30.55 18.35
CA LEU A 189 -7.58 30.61 18.89
C LEU A 189 -7.59 30.30 20.39
N ASP A 190 -8.25 31.14 21.19
CA ASP A 190 -8.61 30.84 22.59
C ASP A 190 -9.85 29.92 22.61
N LEU A 191 -9.66 28.67 23.00
CA LEU A 191 -10.71 27.65 23.04
C LEU A 191 -11.68 27.85 24.20
N THR A 192 -11.27 28.57 25.25
CA THR A 192 -12.09 28.74 26.47
C THR A 192 -13.27 29.69 26.27
N ARG A 193 -13.24 30.47 25.19
CA ARG A 193 -14.24 31.49 24.85
C ARG A 193 -15.16 31.08 23.70
N LEU A 194 -14.97 29.90 23.13
CA LEU A 194 -15.78 29.43 21.99
C LEU A 194 -17.26 29.31 22.39
N VAL A 195 -18.15 29.72 21.47
CA VAL A 195 -19.61 29.53 21.66
C VAL A 195 -19.96 28.05 21.74
N MET A 196 -19.36 27.24 20.88
CA MET A 196 -19.50 25.78 20.89
C MET A 196 -18.23 25.14 21.47
N PRO A 197 -18.30 24.50 22.65
CA PRO A 197 -17.13 23.88 23.27
C PRO A 197 -16.71 22.62 22.50
N ILE A 198 -15.40 22.42 22.37
CA ILE A 198 -14.83 21.18 21.80
C ILE A 198 -14.70 20.15 22.93
N THR A 199 -15.45 19.05 22.83
CA THR A 199 -15.46 17.98 23.84
C THR A 199 -14.92 16.67 23.26
N SER A 200 -14.74 15.65 24.10
CA SER A 200 -14.33 14.31 23.67
C SER A 200 -15.51 13.43 23.21
N ALA A 201 -16.75 13.92 23.32
CA ALA A 201 -17.96 13.15 23.01
C ALA A 201 -18.26 13.10 21.51
N GLU A 202 -17.85 14.13 20.77
CA GLU A 202 -18.10 14.29 19.34
C GLU A 202 -16.88 14.92 18.66
N PHE A 203 -16.62 14.49 17.43
CA PHE A 203 -15.61 15.10 16.59
C PHE A 203 -16.22 16.21 15.74
N LEU A 204 -15.57 17.37 15.79
CA LEU A 204 -16.02 18.57 15.11
C LEU A 204 -15.09 18.87 13.94
N SER A 205 -15.53 19.73 13.02
CA SER A 205 -14.73 20.23 11.90
C SER A 205 -14.78 21.74 11.87
N PHE A 206 -13.65 22.36 11.54
CA PHE A 206 -13.69 23.75 11.10
C PHE A 206 -14.30 23.85 9.69
N ALA A 207 -14.96 24.97 9.41
CA ALA A 207 -15.48 25.30 8.08
C ALA A 207 -15.34 26.81 7.84
N TRP A 208 -14.62 27.18 6.78
CA TRP A 208 -14.53 28.56 6.29
C TRP A 208 -15.72 28.88 5.38
N MET A 209 -16.68 29.64 5.89
CA MET A 209 -17.94 29.95 5.21
C MET A 209 -17.80 31.24 4.39
N VAL A 210 -18.44 31.33 3.24
CA VAL A 210 -18.51 32.55 2.41
C VAL A 210 -19.91 32.73 1.83
N PRO A 211 -20.35 33.98 1.53
CA PRO A 211 -21.65 34.23 0.92
C PRO A 211 -21.70 33.78 -0.55
N VAL A 212 -22.90 33.41 -0.99
CA VAL A 212 -23.23 33.13 -2.40
C VAL A 212 -23.43 34.47 -3.12
N VAL A 213 -22.66 34.74 -4.17
CA VAL A 213 -22.74 36.01 -4.92
C VAL A 213 -23.66 35.81 -6.12
N LYS A 214 -24.94 36.19 -5.97
CA LYS A 214 -25.94 36.18 -7.06
C LYS A 214 -25.63 37.28 -8.09
N SER A 215 -24.75 37.01 -9.03
CA SER A 215 -24.63 37.82 -10.26
C SER A 215 -25.16 37.06 -11.47
N THR A 216 -25.63 37.77 -12.49
CA THR A 216 -26.25 37.20 -13.71
C THR A 216 -25.31 36.35 -14.57
N GLU A 217 -23.99 36.42 -14.33
CA GLU A 217 -22.98 35.54 -14.94
C GLU A 217 -22.46 34.48 -13.96
N ALA A 218 -22.37 34.78 -12.66
CA ALA A 218 -22.00 33.79 -11.62
C ALA A 218 -23.06 32.70 -11.41
N SER A 219 -24.33 32.97 -11.74
CA SER A 219 -25.39 31.96 -11.69
C SER A 219 -25.21 30.84 -12.70
N LYS A 220 -24.44 31.04 -13.78
CA LYS A 220 -24.10 29.97 -14.74
C LYS A 220 -22.95 29.08 -14.23
N ASP A 221 -22.03 29.65 -13.47
CA ASP A 221 -20.87 28.96 -12.87
C ASP A 221 -21.25 28.11 -11.64
N GLU A 222 -22.37 28.42 -10.98
CA GLU A 222 -22.94 27.67 -9.86
C GLU A 222 -23.71 26.41 -10.31
N GLU A 223 -24.08 26.32 -11.59
CA GLU A 223 -24.64 25.10 -12.22
C GLU A 223 -23.56 24.14 -12.77
N VAL A 224 -22.32 24.61 -12.93
CA VAL A 224 -21.21 23.81 -13.47
C VAL A 224 -20.69 22.84 -12.40
N GLY A 225 -20.97 21.54 -12.60
CA GLY A 225 -20.38 20.45 -11.79
C GLY A 225 -21.32 19.69 -10.84
N GLY A 226 -22.64 19.80 -11.02
CA GLY A 226 -23.59 19.00 -10.24
C GLY A 226 -23.71 19.44 -8.77
N PHE A 227 -23.29 20.66 -8.45
CA PHE A 227 -23.33 21.25 -7.11
C PHE A 227 -24.78 21.58 -6.67
N LYS A 228 -25.59 20.56 -6.39
CA LYS A 228 -26.96 20.71 -5.83
C LYS A 228 -27.00 21.28 -4.41
N ARG A 229 -25.85 21.61 -3.80
CA ARG A 229 -25.72 21.96 -2.38
C ARG A 229 -25.70 23.48 -2.09
N ILE A 230 -25.71 24.34 -3.12
CA ILE A 230 -25.87 25.80 -2.94
C ILE A 230 -27.36 26.15 -3.11
N ILE A 231 -28.20 25.62 -2.22
CA ILE A 231 -29.61 26.06 -2.12
C ILE A 231 -29.73 27.18 -1.07
N GLY A 232 -28.68 27.40 -0.26
CA GLY A 232 -28.64 28.41 0.79
C GLY A 232 -27.88 29.70 0.44
N GLN A 233 -27.66 30.55 1.44
CA GLN A 233 -27.02 31.87 1.33
C GLN A 233 -25.50 31.81 1.51
N THR A 234 -24.96 30.73 2.08
CA THR A 234 -23.53 30.54 2.32
C THR A 234 -23.06 29.12 2.02
N TYR A 235 -21.76 28.95 1.84
CA TYR A 235 -21.13 27.64 1.62
C TYR A 235 -19.70 27.62 2.17
N HIS A 236 -19.16 26.42 2.40
CA HIS A 236 -17.74 26.26 2.73
C HIS A 236 -16.87 26.43 1.49
N TYR A 237 -15.98 27.44 1.48
CA TYR A 237 -15.24 27.82 0.27
C TYR A 237 -14.44 26.67 -0.35
N GLN A 238 -13.76 25.86 0.46
CA GLN A 238 -12.92 24.76 -0.04
C GLN A 238 -13.75 23.62 -0.66
N ASP A 239 -15.01 23.41 -0.26
CA ASP A 239 -15.89 22.43 -0.91
C ASP A 239 -16.15 22.81 -2.38
N ARG A 240 -16.30 24.11 -2.67
CA ARG A 240 -16.44 24.60 -4.05
C ARG A 240 -15.18 24.33 -4.87
N LEU A 241 -14.00 24.50 -4.29
CA LEU A 241 -12.74 24.24 -5.00
C LEU A 241 -12.56 22.75 -5.26
N ILE A 242 -12.87 21.88 -4.28
CA ILE A 242 -12.87 20.43 -4.46
C ILE A 242 -13.85 20.02 -5.55
N ALA A 243 -15.08 20.55 -5.55
CA ALA A 243 -16.03 20.19 -6.60
C ALA A 243 -15.62 20.69 -7.98
N ARG A 244 -15.02 21.88 -8.09
CA ARG A 244 -14.43 22.36 -9.35
C ARG A 244 -13.31 21.44 -9.83
N PHE A 245 -12.42 21.03 -8.93
CA PHE A 245 -11.39 20.03 -9.23
C PHE A 245 -12.02 18.74 -9.74
N LEU A 246 -12.97 18.15 -9.00
CA LEU A 246 -13.64 16.90 -9.39
C LEU A 246 -14.39 17.03 -10.72
N HIS A 247 -15.03 18.16 -10.98
CA HIS A 247 -15.70 18.42 -12.25
C HIS A 247 -14.71 18.50 -13.42
N GLN A 248 -13.55 19.14 -13.23
CA GLN A 248 -12.46 19.13 -14.20
C GLN A 248 -11.92 17.70 -14.41
N GLN A 249 -11.89 16.88 -13.35
CA GLN A 249 -11.51 15.47 -13.46
C GLN A 249 -12.56 14.67 -14.26
N GLN A 250 -13.86 14.87 -14.02
CA GLN A 250 -14.95 14.22 -14.76
C GLN A 250 -14.94 14.54 -16.26
N ALA A 251 -14.47 15.74 -16.64
CA ALA A 251 -14.33 16.12 -18.04
C ALA A 251 -13.17 15.41 -18.76
N ARG A 252 -12.23 14.83 -18.00
CA ARG A 252 -11.10 14.06 -18.56
C ARG A 252 -11.55 12.64 -18.89
N GLN A 253 -10.95 12.08 -19.93
CA GLN A 253 -11.14 10.67 -20.28
C GLN A 253 -10.67 9.77 -19.12
N HIS A 254 -11.27 8.60 -18.97
CA HIS A 254 -10.92 7.60 -17.94
C HIS A 254 -11.16 8.02 -16.48
N HIS A 255 -12.05 8.98 -16.21
CA HIS A 255 -12.45 9.31 -14.83
C HIS A 255 -13.88 8.88 -14.55
N LEU A 256 -14.17 8.53 -13.30
CA LEU A 256 -15.54 8.23 -12.89
C LEU A 256 -16.45 9.45 -13.11
N PRO A 257 -17.60 9.30 -13.77
CA PRO A 257 -18.51 10.41 -14.04
C PRO A 257 -19.26 10.89 -12.79
N ASP A 258 -19.36 10.07 -11.74
CA ASP A 258 -20.03 10.41 -10.48
C ASP A 258 -19.17 9.94 -9.31
N VAL A 259 -18.76 10.88 -8.47
CA VAL A 259 -17.77 10.69 -7.40
C VAL A 259 -18.41 11.13 -6.09
N ARG A 260 -18.63 10.20 -5.15
CA ARG A 260 -19.38 10.43 -3.91
C ARG A 260 -18.88 9.56 -2.77
N GLU A 261 -19.22 9.96 -1.55
CA GLU A 261 -18.97 9.15 -0.35
C GLU A 261 -19.83 7.87 -0.37
N TYR A 262 -19.21 6.75 -0.01
CA TYR A 262 -19.84 5.45 0.17
C TYR A 262 -20.27 5.27 1.63
N ASP A 263 -21.40 4.61 1.87
CA ASP A 263 -21.83 4.29 3.22
C ASP A 263 -21.11 3.04 3.76
N MET A 264 -20.05 3.26 4.55
CA MET A 264 -19.24 2.21 5.16
C MET A 264 -19.99 1.34 6.18
N THR A 265 -21.15 1.78 6.68
CA THR A 265 -21.96 0.98 7.62
C THR A 265 -22.69 -0.18 6.93
N LEU A 266 -22.97 -0.03 5.63
CA LEU A 266 -23.57 -1.08 4.80
C LEU A 266 -22.57 -2.20 4.45
N TYR A 267 -21.27 -1.92 4.58
CA TYR A 267 -20.19 -2.90 4.51
C TYR A 267 -20.10 -3.64 5.86
N SER A 268 -21.13 -4.44 6.14
CA SER A 268 -21.27 -5.25 7.35
C SER A 268 -20.95 -6.72 7.08
N GLU A 269 -20.67 -7.46 8.15
CA GLU A 269 -20.26 -8.86 8.04
C GLU A 269 -21.33 -9.79 7.44
N ALA A 270 -22.59 -9.34 7.35
CA ALA A 270 -23.74 -10.13 6.97
C ALA A 270 -24.15 -9.97 5.49
N ASN A 271 -23.66 -8.93 4.81
CA ASN A 271 -23.97 -8.69 3.41
C ASN A 271 -22.81 -9.18 2.56
N ARG A 272 -23.05 -10.22 1.75
CA ARG A 272 -22.23 -10.50 0.57
C ARG A 272 -21.93 -9.17 -0.12
N PHE A 273 -20.70 -8.97 -0.61
CA PHE A 273 -20.41 -7.96 -1.63
C PHE A 273 -21.61 -7.92 -2.56
N PRO A 274 -22.35 -6.80 -2.62
CA PRO A 274 -23.75 -6.89 -2.99
C PRO A 274 -23.86 -7.44 -4.40
N GLU A 275 -24.94 -8.19 -4.61
CA GLU A 275 -25.23 -9.02 -5.79
C GLU A 275 -25.20 -8.27 -7.13
N THR A 276 -24.91 -6.97 -7.13
CA THR A 276 -24.38 -6.20 -8.24
C THR A 276 -23.46 -5.10 -7.66
N ALA A 277 -22.35 -4.69 -8.30
CA ALA A 277 -21.61 -3.53 -7.79
C ALA A 277 -22.42 -2.22 -7.84
N THR A 278 -23.67 -2.27 -8.31
CA THR A 278 -24.70 -1.23 -8.16
C THR A 278 -25.10 -0.96 -6.70
N THR A 279 -25.04 -1.95 -5.79
CA THR A 279 -25.41 -1.72 -4.37
C THR A 279 -24.24 -1.30 -3.49
N MET A 280 -22.99 -1.47 -3.96
CA MET A 280 -21.78 -0.87 -3.35
C MET A 280 -21.88 0.66 -3.32
N LEU A 281 -22.65 1.21 -4.26
CA LEU A 281 -22.94 2.63 -4.50
C LEU A 281 -24.21 3.10 -3.80
N ARG A 282 -24.72 2.39 -2.76
CA ARG A 282 -25.71 3.03 -1.88
C ARG A 282 -25.01 4.14 -1.12
N HIS A 283 -25.05 5.32 -1.71
CA HIS A 283 -24.64 6.56 -1.07
C HIS A 283 -25.44 6.71 0.22
N LYS A 284 -24.79 7.25 1.25
CA LYS A 284 -25.47 7.66 2.48
C LYS A 284 -26.73 8.44 2.10
N THR A 285 -27.88 8.08 2.67
CA THR A 285 -29.18 8.70 2.38
C THR A 285 -29.04 10.22 2.43
N GLY A 286 -29.32 10.92 1.32
CA GLY A 286 -29.07 12.36 1.18
C GLY A 286 -27.97 12.74 0.18
N GLY A 287 -27.17 11.78 -0.32
CA GLY A 287 -26.26 11.99 -1.45
C GLY A 287 -25.14 12.99 -1.18
N LEU A 288 -24.40 12.80 -0.08
CA LEU A 288 -23.27 13.68 0.29
C LEU A 288 -22.20 13.67 -0.81
N THR A 289 -22.00 14.82 -1.44
CA THR A 289 -20.83 15.08 -2.29
C THR A 289 -19.57 15.09 -1.42
N LEU A 290 -18.42 14.75 -2.02
CA LEU A 290 -17.13 14.91 -1.35
C LEU A 290 -16.94 16.34 -0.84
N ALA A 291 -16.36 16.47 0.34
CA ALA A 291 -16.21 17.73 1.03
C ALA A 291 -14.87 17.80 1.76
N ALA A 292 -14.34 19.01 1.92
CA ALA A 292 -13.16 19.27 2.74
C ALA A 292 -13.54 19.15 4.22
N TRP A 293 -12.93 18.24 4.98
CA TRP A 293 -13.14 18.17 6.42
C TRP A 293 -11.85 18.55 7.15
N HIS A 294 -12.00 19.27 8.27
CA HIS A 294 -10.92 19.85 9.04
C HIS A 294 -11.07 19.45 10.52
N PRO A 295 -10.80 18.17 10.86
CA PRO A 295 -11.18 17.60 12.14
C PRO A 295 -10.46 18.27 13.31
N VAL A 296 -11.22 18.58 14.35
CA VAL A 296 -10.71 19.04 15.64
C VAL A 296 -11.31 18.20 16.76
N ILE A 297 -10.42 17.62 17.57
CA ILE A 297 -10.72 16.52 18.47
C ILE A 297 -10.13 16.82 19.83
N ARG A 298 -10.90 16.66 20.91
CA ARG A 298 -10.37 16.66 22.28
C ARG A 298 -10.19 15.23 22.76
N ALA A 299 -8.98 14.89 23.21
CA ALA A 299 -8.69 13.56 23.75
C ALA A 299 -9.54 13.27 25.01
N SER A 300 -9.92 12.01 25.24
CA SER A 300 -10.86 11.62 26.30
C SER A 300 -10.22 11.49 27.69
N ASN A 301 -8.98 11.00 27.75
CA ASN A 301 -8.29 10.68 29.01
C ASN A 301 -7.09 11.60 29.24
N THR A 302 -5.91 11.27 28.72
CA THR A 302 -4.69 12.11 28.73
C THR A 302 -3.81 11.76 27.52
N ILE A 303 -2.85 12.63 27.17
CA ILE A 303 -1.84 12.42 26.10
C ILE A 303 -0.57 11.88 26.79
N PRO A 304 0.20 10.94 26.20
CA PRO A 304 0.21 10.49 24.80
C PRO A 304 -0.96 9.58 24.39
N LEU A 305 -1.35 9.71 23.13
CA LEU A 305 -2.26 8.77 22.47
C LEU A 305 -1.53 7.47 22.17
N LYS A 306 -2.26 6.36 22.23
CA LYS A 306 -1.81 5.11 21.59
C LYS A 306 -1.74 5.32 20.08
N LEU A 307 -0.82 4.60 19.43
CA LEU A 307 -0.58 4.75 18.00
C LEU A 307 -0.79 3.40 17.31
N GLY A 308 -1.86 3.29 16.53
CA GLY A 308 -2.02 2.23 15.55
C GLY A 308 -1.30 2.63 14.26
N HIS A 309 -0.53 1.74 13.65
CA HIS A 309 0.13 1.96 12.38
C HIS A 309 -0.39 0.95 11.35
N LEU A 310 -0.91 1.48 10.24
CA LEU A 310 -1.37 0.74 9.07
C LEU A 310 -0.65 1.33 7.85
N THR A 311 -0.18 0.45 6.97
CA THR A 311 0.62 0.75 5.77
C THR A 311 0.38 -0.36 4.77
N ASP A 312 0.75 -0.13 3.50
CA ASP A 312 0.66 -1.16 2.44
C ASP A 312 -0.75 -1.76 2.42
N VAL A 313 -1.75 -0.90 2.37
CA VAL A 313 -3.15 -1.31 2.52
C VAL A 313 -3.79 -1.66 1.18
N HIS A 314 -3.23 -1.16 0.07
CA HIS A 314 -3.48 -1.59 -1.29
C HIS A 314 -4.98 -1.79 -1.60
N VAL A 315 -5.79 -0.75 -1.35
CA VAL A 315 -7.21 -0.78 -1.71
C VAL A 315 -7.33 -0.92 -3.23
N ASN A 316 -8.03 -1.97 -3.65
CA ASN A 316 -8.09 -2.35 -5.05
C ASN A 316 -9.45 -2.98 -5.43
N VAL A 317 -10.28 -2.22 -6.14
CA VAL A 317 -11.60 -2.68 -6.62
C VAL A 317 -11.52 -3.85 -7.60
N ARG A 318 -10.36 -4.12 -8.21
CA ARG A 318 -10.14 -5.31 -9.03
C ARG A 318 -10.35 -6.60 -8.25
N HIS A 319 -10.09 -6.62 -6.94
CA HIS A 319 -10.39 -7.78 -6.10
C HIS A 319 -11.87 -8.13 -6.11
N GLN A 320 -12.74 -7.12 -6.28
CA GLN A 320 -14.19 -7.30 -6.39
C GLN A 320 -14.57 -7.91 -7.74
N ALA A 321 -13.90 -7.48 -8.81
CA ALA A 321 -14.05 -8.10 -10.13
C ALA A 321 -13.64 -9.58 -10.09
N LEU A 322 -12.48 -9.88 -9.48
CA LEU A 322 -11.95 -11.25 -9.35
C LEU A 322 -12.80 -12.15 -8.47
N ALA A 323 -13.42 -11.60 -7.43
CA ALA A 323 -14.29 -12.35 -6.53
C ALA A 323 -15.50 -13.01 -7.23
N ASN A 324 -15.75 -12.62 -8.48
CA ASN A 324 -16.80 -13.16 -9.35
C ASN A 324 -16.30 -14.22 -10.35
N SER A 325 -15.00 -14.53 -10.37
CA SER A 325 -14.44 -15.57 -11.24
C SER A 325 -15.11 -16.93 -10.97
N PRO A 326 -15.79 -17.54 -11.97
CA PRO A 326 -16.45 -18.83 -11.80
C PRO A 326 -15.50 -20.01 -12.01
N ALA A 327 -14.24 -19.77 -12.39
CA ALA A 327 -13.30 -20.83 -12.74
C ALA A 327 -13.00 -21.75 -11.55
N GLN A 328 -12.92 -23.05 -11.81
CA GLN A 328 -12.53 -24.06 -10.82
C GLN A 328 -11.18 -24.68 -11.21
N VAL A 329 -10.38 -25.04 -10.21
CA VAL A 329 -9.06 -25.69 -10.45
C VAL A 329 -9.25 -27.00 -11.24
N ILE A 330 -10.30 -27.75 -10.94
CA ILE A 330 -10.74 -28.93 -11.66
C ILE A 330 -12.23 -28.78 -12.00
N GLU A 331 -12.56 -28.72 -13.28
CA GLU A 331 -13.93 -28.53 -13.77
C GLU A 331 -14.71 -29.85 -13.81
N ASP A 332 -16.02 -29.81 -13.50
CA ASP A 332 -16.92 -30.99 -13.50
C ASP A 332 -16.48 -32.11 -12.55
N LEU A 333 -16.06 -31.73 -11.34
CA LEU A 333 -15.81 -32.70 -10.28
C LEU A 333 -17.08 -33.52 -9.99
N PRO A 334 -16.98 -34.85 -9.82
CA PRO A 334 -18.13 -35.66 -9.47
C PRO A 334 -18.73 -35.24 -8.11
N ALA A 335 -20.05 -35.02 -8.06
CA ALA A 335 -20.75 -34.58 -6.85
C ALA A 335 -20.57 -35.52 -5.62
N ALA A 336 -20.17 -36.77 -5.84
CA ALA A 336 -19.91 -37.74 -4.77
C ALA A 336 -18.58 -37.47 -4.03
N GLU A 337 -17.69 -36.65 -4.56
CA GLU A 337 -16.32 -36.48 -4.07
C GLU A 337 -16.15 -35.34 -3.04
N ASN A 338 -17.13 -34.42 -2.95
CA ASN A 338 -17.31 -33.39 -1.92
C ASN A 338 -16.00 -32.84 -1.31
N ASP A 339 -15.17 -32.20 -2.14
CA ASP A 339 -13.96 -31.51 -1.70
C ASP A 339 -14.16 -29.98 -1.77
N PRO A 340 -14.46 -29.30 -0.65
CA PRO A 340 -14.81 -27.89 -0.65
C PRO A 340 -13.75 -26.98 -1.27
N ASP A 341 -12.46 -27.31 -1.15
CA ASP A 341 -11.39 -26.50 -1.74
C ASP A 341 -11.29 -26.64 -3.25
N LEU A 342 -11.62 -27.81 -3.78
CA LEU A 342 -11.60 -28.07 -5.21
C LEU A 342 -12.90 -27.60 -5.89
N ASP A 343 -14.03 -27.75 -5.20
CA ASP A 343 -15.36 -27.39 -5.70
C ASP A 343 -15.65 -25.89 -5.57
N THR A 344 -14.95 -25.17 -4.68
CA THR A 344 -15.11 -23.71 -4.57
C THR A 344 -14.44 -22.97 -5.73
N PRO A 345 -15.18 -22.11 -6.47
CA PRO A 345 -14.60 -21.27 -7.51
C PRO A 345 -13.45 -20.40 -6.99
N VAL A 346 -12.43 -20.21 -7.82
CA VAL A 346 -11.22 -19.47 -7.45
C VAL A 346 -11.55 -18.05 -6.98
N GLY A 347 -12.55 -17.38 -7.57
CA GLY A 347 -12.94 -16.04 -7.14
C GLY A 347 -13.32 -15.96 -5.67
N LYS A 348 -13.91 -17.03 -5.09
CA LYS A 348 -14.30 -17.05 -3.67
C LYS A 348 -13.11 -17.17 -2.72
N LYS A 349 -11.93 -17.51 -3.23
CA LYS A 349 -10.68 -17.64 -2.48
C LYS A 349 -9.83 -16.36 -2.46
N VAL A 350 -10.31 -15.26 -3.05
CA VAL A 350 -9.57 -14.00 -3.07
C VAL A 350 -9.61 -13.34 -1.68
N CYS A 351 -8.45 -13.02 -1.11
CA CYS A 351 -8.36 -12.07 0.00
C CYS A 351 -8.61 -10.66 -0.54
N ASN A 352 -9.61 -9.96 0.02
CA ASN A 352 -9.95 -8.60 -0.40
C ASN A 352 -9.33 -7.58 0.56
N SER A 353 -8.37 -6.80 0.07
CA SER A 353 -7.60 -5.86 0.90
C SER A 353 -8.48 -4.83 1.60
N PHE A 354 -9.51 -4.31 0.93
CA PHE A 354 -10.39 -3.29 1.52
C PHE A 354 -11.20 -3.84 2.71
N LEU A 355 -11.73 -5.06 2.60
CA LEU A 355 -12.48 -5.67 3.70
C LEU A 355 -11.59 -5.93 4.92
N ALA A 356 -10.38 -6.45 4.69
CA ALA A 356 -9.40 -6.68 5.74
C ALA A 356 -9.04 -5.36 6.44
N LEU A 357 -8.74 -4.31 5.65
CA LEU A 357 -8.43 -2.99 6.15
C LEU A 357 -9.55 -2.41 7.02
N LYS A 358 -10.81 -2.47 6.55
CA LYS A 358 -11.95 -1.99 7.33
C LYS A 358 -12.06 -2.74 8.66
N HIS A 359 -11.84 -4.05 8.66
CA HIS A 359 -11.86 -4.83 9.90
C HIS A 359 -10.74 -4.40 10.85
N LEU A 360 -9.53 -4.10 10.35
CA LEU A 360 -8.46 -3.54 11.18
C LEU A 360 -8.84 -2.19 11.80
N PHE A 361 -9.51 -1.29 11.07
CA PHE A 361 -10.04 -0.04 11.63
C PHE A 361 -11.02 -0.31 12.79
N ASP A 362 -11.88 -1.32 12.63
CA ASP A 362 -12.84 -1.75 13.65
C ASP A 362 -12.13 -2.28 14.91
N GLN A 363 -10.98 -2.97 14.75
CA GLN A 363 -10.18 -3.54 15.84
C GLN A 363 -9.24 -2.53 16.52
N MET A 364 -8.79 -1.46 15.82
CA MET A 364 -7.86 -0.47 16.37
C MET A 364 -8.50 0.48 17.39
N SER A 365 -9.81 0.74 17.28
CA SER A 365 -10.57 1.57 18.24
C SER A 365 -11.81 0.83 18.75
N PRO A 366 -11.65 -0.26 19.52
CA PRO A 366 -12.79 -1.08 19.95
C PRO A 366 -13.67 -0.35 20.97
N ARG A 367 -13.11 0.62 21.70
CA ARG A 367 -13.82 1.43 22.71
C ARG A 367 -14.52 2.65 22.12
N GLN A 368 -14.24 3.00 20.88
CA GLN A 368 -14.73 4.23 20.23
C GLN A 368 -14.48 5.48 21.11
N GLN A 369 -13.23 5.64 21.54
CA GLN A 369 -12.78 6.79 22.33
C GLN A 369 -11.57 7.45 21.65
N PRO A 370 -11.40 8.78 21.75
CA PRO A 370 -10.22 9.49 21.27
C PRO A 370 -9.01 9.29 22.19
N ASP A 371 -8.59 8.03 22.42
CA ASP A 371 -7.38 7.65 23.17
C ASP A 371 -6.30 7.00 22.27
N THR A 372 -6.66 6.69 21.03
CA THR A 372 -5.82 6.03 20.03
C THR A 372 -5.87 6.85 18.75
N ALA A 373 -4.73 7.07 18.09
CA ALA A 373 -4.64 7.64 16.76
C ALA A 373 -4.10 6.61 15.77
N LEU A 374 -4.53 6.71 14.52
CA LEU A 374 -4.03 5.92 13.41
C LEU A 374 -2.97 6.71 12.65
N LEU A 375 -1.81 6.10 12.46
CA LEU A 375 -0.77 6.48 11.52
C LEU A 375 -1.00 5.62 10.26
N LEU A 376 -1.52 6.22 9.20
CA LEU A 376 -1.82 5.53 7.94
C LEU A 376 -0.81 5.99 6.87
N THR A 377 0.23 5.19 6.63
CA THR A 377 1.41 5.61 5.85
C THR A 377 1.44 4.95 4.48
N GLY A 378 1.06 5.71 3.45
CA GLY A 378 1.27 5.36 2.04
C GLY A 378 0.64 4.06 1.55
N ASP A 379 0.71 3.88 0.23
CA ASP A 379 0.20 2.70 -0.48
C ASP A 379 -1.24 2.35 -0.08
N LEU A 380 -2.06 3.40 -0.12
CA LEU A 380 -3.48 3.42 0.16
C LEU A 380 -4.27 2.70 -0.92
N ILE A 381 -3.89 2.94 -2.17
CA ILE A 381 -4.47 2.32 -3.36
C ILE A 381 -3.36 1.59 -4.11
N ASP A 382 -3.71 0.62 -4.95
CA ASP A 382 -2.70 0.00 -5.82
C ASP A 382 -2.37 0.84 -7.04
N PHE A 383 -3.41 1.38 -7.69
CA PHE A 383 -3.32 2.11 -8.96
C PHE A 383 -4.43 3.16 -9.04
N ASN A 384 -4.14 4.29 -9.68
CA ASN A 384 -5.14 5.33 -9.89
C ASN A 384 -6.24 4.89 -10.86
N ARG A 385 -5.91 4.21 -11.97
CA ARG A 385 -6.89 3.64 -12.92
C ARG A 385 -7.15 2.18 -12.59
N ASN A 386 -8.41 1.79 -12.50
CA ASN A 386 -8.77 0.41 -12.23
C ASN A 386 -9.99 -0.06 -13.02
N VAL A 387 -10.15 -1.39 -13.11
CA VAL A 387 -11.33 -1.99 -13.73
C VAL A 387 -12.56 -1.63 -12.92
N VAL A 388 -13.59 -1.13 -13.59
CA VAL A 388 -14.86 -0.75 -12.97
C VAL A 388 -15.76 -1.98 -12.98
N PRO A 389 -16.04 -2.61 -11.83
CA PRO A 389 -16.74 -3.90 -11.82
C PRO A 389 -18.13 -3.84 -12.48
N ARG A 390 -18.82 -2.69 -12.40
CA ARG A 390 -20.14 -2.45 -13.02
C ARG A 390 -20.14 -2.28 -14.53
N SER A 391 -18.98 -2.03 -15.11
CA SER A 391 -18.83 -1.90 -16.56
C SER A 391 -18.47 -3.23 -17.22
N MET A 392 -18.29 -4.31 -16.44
CA MET A 392 -18.05 -5.64 -17.00
C MET A 392 -19.38 -6.25 -17.44
N ASP A 393 -19.51 -6.52 -18.75
CA ASP A 393 -20.71 -7.10 -19.35
C ASP A 393 -21.11 -8.42 -18.67
N SER A 394 -22.27 -8.41 -18.01
CA SER A 394 -22.83 -9.48 -17.16
C SER A 394 -21.93 -9.93 -16.00
N TYR A 395 -22.28 -9.49 -14.81
CA TYR A 395 -21.83 -10.13 -13.59
C TYR A 395 -22.16 -11.64 -13.65
N SER A 396 -21.11 -12.44 -13.51
CA SER A 396 -21.12 -13.75 -12.85
C SER A 396 -21.26 -15.07 -13.64
N THR A 397 -21.05 -15.18 -14.95
CA THR A 397 -21.02 -16.55 -15.56
C THR A 397 -19.97 -16.85 -16.64
N ASN A 398 -19.39 -15.86 -17.32
CA ASN A 398 -18.49 -16.13 -18.45
C ASN A 398 -17.02 -15.79 -18.14
N ILE A 399 -16.21 -16.83 -17.88
CA ILE A 399 -14.78 -16.69 -17.58
C ILE A 399 -13.99 -16.06 -18.74
N GLY A 400 -14.30 -16.39 -19.99
CA GLY A 400 -13.62 -15.81 -21.15
C GLY A 400 -13.86 -14.30 -21.30
N GLN A 401 -15.05 -13.82 -20.97
CA GLN A 401 -15.31 -12.37 -20.95
C GLN A 401 -14.54 -11.67 -19.83
N GLN A 402 -14.39 -12.30 -18.66
CA GLN A 402 -13.53 -11.78 -17.61
C GLN A 402 -12.08 -11.67 -18.10
N TRP A 403 -11.51 -12.72 -18.69
CA TRP A 403 -10.14 -12.67 -19.23
C TRP A 403 -9.94 -11.56 -20.26
N LYS A 404 -10.94 -11.35 -21.13
CA LYS A 404 -10.93 -10.22 -22.07
C LYS A 404 -10.92 -8.88 -21.37
N ASN A 405 -11.75 -8.66 -20.34
CA ASN A 405 -11.79 -7.40 -19.60
C ASN A 405 -10.47 -7.11 -18.85
N PHE A 406 -9.80 -8.17 -18.35
CA PHE A 406 -8.53 -8.08 -17.64
C PHE A 406 -7.31 -7.97 -18.56
N ASN A 407 -7.47 -8.10 -19.87
CA ASN A 407 -6.42 -7.84 -20.85
C ASN A 407 -6.12 -6.33 -20.90
N VAL A 408 -5.16 -5.91 -20.08
CA VAL A 408 -4.79 -4.50 -19.92
C VAL A 408 -4.16 -3.91 -21.17
N LEU A 409 -3.41 -4.70 -21.98
CA LEU A 409 -2.83 -4.22 -23.24
C LEU A 409 -3.89 -3.74 -24.23
N ASN A 410 -5.06 -4.39 -24.24
CA ASN A 410 -6.14 -4.05 -25.17
C ASN A 410 -7.19 -3.10 -24.59
N ASN A 411 -7.34 -3.05 -23.26
CA ASN A 411 -8.47 -2.38 -22.63
C ASN A 411 -8.11 -1.22 -21.72
N ILE A 412 -6.83 -0.99 -21.41
CA ILE A 412 -6.47 0.09 -20.47
C ILE A 412 -7.07 1.42 -20.94
N ASP A 413 -7.04 1.70 -22.25
CA ASP A 413 -7.59 2.92 -22.86
C ASP A 413 -9.08 2.83 -23.21
N ASN A 414 -9.82 1.89 -22.61
CA ASN A 414 -11.28 1.92 -22.61
C ASN A 414 -11.79 2.83 -21.47
N PRO A 415 -12.35 4.01 -21.76
CA PRO A 415 -12.78 4.98 -20.75
C PRO A 415 -13.98 4.54 -19.93
N ASN A 416 -14.70 3.50 -20.33
CA ASN A 416 -15.83 2.95 -19.59
C ASN A 416 -15.43 1.80 -18.66
N LEU A 417 -14.34 1.11 -18.99
CA LEU A 417 -13.89 -0.08 -18.27
C LEU A 417 -12.77 0.21 -17.27
N TYR A 418 -11.79 1.05 -17.63
CA TYR A 418 -10.67 1.41 -16.76
C TYR A 418 -10.74 2.89 -16.39
N GLN A 419 -11.22 3.16 -15.17
CA GLN A 419 -11.48 4.53 -14.70
C GLN A 419 -10.70 4.84 -13.42
N ARG A 420 -10.42 6.13 -13.21
CA ARG A 420 -9.81 6.67 -11.99
C ARG A 420 -10.86 7.14 -10.98
N GLY A 421 -10.51 6.99 -9.70
CA GLY A 421 -11.24 7.55 -8.56
C GLY A 421 -12.01 6.54 -7.71
N GLN A 422 -12.16 5.28 -8.13
CA GLN A 422 -13.00 4.33 -7.39
C GLN A 422 -12.35 3.93 -6.06
N ASP A 423 -11.05 3.63 -6.10
CA ASP A 423 -10.26 3.24 -4.92
C ASP A 423 -10.10 4.43 -3.97
N ASP A 424 -9.85 5.64 -4.51
CA ASP A 424 -9.82 6.89 -3.72
C ASP A 424 -11.10 7.12 -2.91
N MET A 425 -12.26 6.82 -3.52
CA MET A 425 -13.56 6.98 -2.85
C MET A 425 -13.76 5.99 -1.71
N LEU A 426 -13.27 4.75 -1.86
CA LEU A 426 -13.30 3.78 -0.77
C LEU A 426 -12.41 4.23 0.38
N VAL A 427 -11.21 4.72 0.09
CA VAL A 427 -10.29 5.25 1.11
C VAL A 427 -10.91 6.46 1.80
N TYR A 428 -11.36 7.48 1.06
CA TYR A 428 -11.99 8.68 1.63
C TYR A 428 -13.17 8.32 2.55
N SER A 429 -14.03 7.41 2.11
CA SER A 429 -15.20 6.97 2.87
C SER A 429 -14.81 6.21 4.14
N LEU A 430 -13.76 5.38 4.08
CA LEU A 430 -13.23 4.68 5.24
C LEU A 430 -12.60 5.64 6.26
N ILE A 431 -11.92 6.69 5.80
CA ILE A 431 -11.39 7.73 6.71
C ILE A 431 -12.54 8.50 7.37
N ARG A 432 -13.58 8.86 6.63
CA ARG A 432 -14.80 9.46 7.20
C ARG A 432 -15.44 8.57 8.26
N TYR A 433 -15.54 7.27 7.99
CA TYR A 433 -16.01 6.26 8.94
C TYR A 433 -15.15 6.19 10.20
N ALA A 434 -13.82 6.31 10.07
CA ALA A 434 -12.92 6.36 11.22
C ALA A 434 -13.26 7.51 12.18
N TYR A 435 -13.55 8.70 11.64
CA TYR A 435 -13.93 9.86 12.44
C TYR A 435 -15.36 9.76 12.99
N THR A 436 -16.36 9.37 12.17
CA THR A 436 -17.78 9.45 12.56
C THR A 436 -18.27 8.25 13.36
N GLU A 437 -17.76 7.04 13.07
CA GLU A 437 -18.22 5.79 13.68
C GLU A 437 -17.22 5.20 14.67
N ARG A 438 -15.90 5.40 14.45
CA ARG A 438 -14.84 4.81 15.29
C ARG A 438 -14.15 5.77 16.24
N ARG A 439 -14.43 7.08 16.13
CA ARG A 439 -13.77 8.15 16.89
C ARG A 439 -12.24 8.01 16.91
N LEU A 440 -11.67 7.74 15.74
CA LEU A 440 -10.26 7.49 15.54
C LEU A 440 -9.64 8.62 14.70
N PRO A 441 -8.78 9.49 15.27
CA PRO A 441 -7.97 10.44 14.52
C PRO A 441 -7.02 9.73 13.55
N VAL A 442 -6.84 10.25 12.33
CA VAL A 442 -5.98 9.62 11.30
C VAL A 442 -4.93 10.60 10.77
N PHE A 443 -3.65 10.27 10.94
CA PHE A 443 -2.52 10.97 10.33
C PHE A 443 -2.04 10.20 9.10
N MET A 444 -2.03 10.86 7.94
CA MET A 444 -1.74 10.24 6.64
C MET A 444 -0.45 10.79 6.03
N THR A 445 0.27 9.93 5.31
CA THR A 445 1.39 10.29 4.43
C THR A 445 1.26 9.52 3.12
N THR A 446 2.02 9.92 2.09
CA THR A 446 2.04 9.25 0.79
C THR A 446 3.08 8.15 0.73
N GLY A 447 2.76 7.09 -0.01
CA GLY A 447 3.64 6.07 -0.55
C GLY A 447 3.84 6.29 -2.04
N ASN A 448 4.38 5.29 -2.74
CA ASN A 448 4.61 5.38 -4.18
C ASN A 448 3.37 5.00 -4.99
N HIS A 449 2.49 4.13 -4.49
CA HIS A 449 1.34 3.69 -5.27
C HIS A 449 0.26 4.76 -5.47
N GLU A 450 0.19 5.80 -4.60
CA GLU A 450 -0.64 6.98 -4.88
C GLU A 450 -0.22 7.69 -6.18
N ALA A 451 1.04 7.52 -6.61
CA ALA A 451 1.57 8.09 -7.85
C ALA A 451 1.43 7.16 -9.07
N TYR A 452 1.01 5.89 -8.88
CA TYR A 452 0.91 4.92 -9.97
C TYR A 452 -0.36 5.11 -10.78
N GLN A 453 -0.21 5.31 -12.09
CA GLN A 453 -1.34 5.62 -12.95
C GLN A 453 -2.15 4.39 -13.35
N ILE A 454 -1.47 3.31 -13.76
CA ILE A 454 -2.12 2.16 -14.42
C ILE A 454 -1.77 0.84 -13.73
N PRO A 455 -2.63 -0.18 -13.82
CA PRO A 455 -2.31 -1.47 -13.25
C PRO A 455 -1.17 -2.16 -13.96
N TYR A 456 -0.23 -2.72 -13.19
CA TYR A 456 0.65 -3.76 -13.70
C TYR A 456 -0.17 -5.04 -13.96
N GLY A 457 0.32 -5.91 -14.86
CA GLY A 457 -0.10 -7.31 -14.84
C GLY A 457 0.20 -7.91 -13.46
N ILE A 458 -0.59 -8.88 -13.03
CA ILE A 458 -0.58 -9.36 -11.63
C ILE A 458 0.64 -10.24 -11.33
N SER A 459 1.44 -10.60 -12.35
CA SER A 459 2.84 -10.98 -12.16
C SER A 459 3.59 -10.71 -13.45
N PRO A 460 4.27 -9.56 -13.60
CA PRO A 460 5.09 -9.33 -14.77
C PRO A 460 6.20 -10.38 -14.74
N ARG A 461 6.18 -11.28 -15.73
CA ARG A 461 7.30 -12.18 -15.95
C ARG A 461 8.46 -11.32 -16.48
N LYS A 462 9.69 -11.63 -16.08
CA LYS A 462 10.92 -11.04 -16.63
C LYS A 462 11.13 -11.56 -18.05
N ASN A 463 10.22 -11.22 -18.96
CA ASN A 463 10.29 -11.53 -20.37
C ASN A 463 10.98 -10.38 -21.13
N ASN A 464 11.43 -10.68 -22.36
CA ASN A 464 12.19 -9.74 -23.17
C ASN A 464 11.45 -8.41 -23.36
N ARG A 465 10.13 -8.45 -23.57
CA ARG A 465 9.31 -7.25 -23.73
C ARG A 465 9.28 -6.38 -22.48
N THR A 466 9.08 -6.95 -21.29
CA THR A 466 9.03 -6.18 -20.03
C THR A 466 10.38 -5.51 -19.75
N VAL A 467 11.49 -6.21 -20.01
CA VAL A 467 12.83 -5.64 -19.91
C VAL A 467 13.02 -4.52 -20.95
N ALA A 468 12.60 -4.74 -22.19
CA ALA A 468 12.69 -3.74 -23.25
C ALA A 468 11.88 -2.47 -22.94
N VAL A 469 10.66 -2.59 -22.40
CA VAL A 469 9.83 -1.45 -21.97
C VAL A 469 10.60 -0.58 -20.98
N GLY A 470 11.09 -1.15 -19.87
CA GLY A 470 11.79 -0.38 -18.84
C GLY A 470 13.09 0.27 -19.34
N LEU A 471 13.86 -0.43 -20.18
CA LEU A 471 15.08 0.12 -20.77
C LEU A 471 14.80 1.24 -21.77
N LEU A 472 13.76 1.11 -22.60
CA LEU A 472 13.36 2.14 -23.56
C LEU A 472 12.80 3.38 -22.86
N GLU A 473 12.09 3.21 -21.75
CA GLU A 473 11.61 4.31 -20.90
C GLU A 473 12.78 5.04 -20.25
N LYS A 474 13.73 4.31 -19.64
CA LYS A 474 14.94 4.91 -19.04
C LYS A 474 15.84 5.59 -20.08
N GLY A 475 15.87 5.07 -21.31
CA GLY A 475 16.56 5.66 -22.45
C GLY A 475 15.80 6.79 -23.16
N GLY A 476 14.59 7.15 -22.69
CA GLY A 476 13.71 8.19 -23.27
C GLY A 476 13.20 7.92 -24.69
N THR A 477 13.33 6.68 -25.17
CA THR A 477 12.78 6.27 -26.48
C THR A 477 11.27 6.01 -26.39
N LEU A 478 10.84 5.49 -25.23
CA LEU A 478 9.45 5.56 -24.79
C LEU A 478 9.33 6.79 -23.87
N PRO A 479 8.71 7.89 -24.31
CA PRO A 479 8.60 9.09 -23.49
C PRO A 479 7.73 8.82 -22.26
N GLU A 480 7.95 9.63 -21.22
CA GLU A 480 7.04 9.68 -20.07
C GLU A 480 5.61 9.94 -20.55
N HIS A 481 4.65 9.22 -19.96
CA HIS A 481 3.27 9.30 -20.40
C HIS A 481 2.69 10.69 -20.12
N GLN A 482 2.11 11.31 -21.14
CA GLN A 482 1.33 12.53 -21.00
C GLN A 482 -0.16 12.19 -21.02
N GLU A 483 -0.93 12.92 -20.24
CA GLU A 483 -2.39 12.73 -20.19
C GLU A 483 -3.00 12.82 -21.61
N GLY A 484 -3.87 11.86 -21.95
CA GLY A 484 -4.44 11.73 -23.29
C GLY A 484 -3.58 10.98 -24.31
N THR A 485 -2.34 10.60 -23.97
CA THR A 485 -1.58 9.66 -24.80
C THR A 485 -2.03 8.21 -24.52
N PRO A 486 -2.06 7.33 -25.52
CA PRO A 486 -2.43 5.93 -25.31
C PRO A 486 -1.32 5.15 -24.59
N TYR A 487 -1.72 4.08 -23.91
CA TYR A 487 -0.84 3.07 -23.34
C TYR A 487 -0.84 1.79 -24.21
N GLY A 488 -0.05 0.80 -23.79
CA GLY A 488 -0.11 -0.54 -24.37
C GLY A 488 0.28 -0.56 -25.84
N ARG A 489 -0.61 -1.07 -26.70
CA ARG A 489 -0.35 -1.30 -28.13
C ARG A 489 -0.18 -0.01 -28.94
N ASP A 490 -0.85 1.06 -28.52
CA ASP A 490 -0.95 2.29 -29.31
C ASP A 490 0.08 3.36 -28.88
N ARG A 491 0.92 3.06 -27.90
CA ARG A 491 1.96 3.98 -27.41
C ARG A 491 3.12 4.09 -28.41
N ALA A 492 3.44 5.32 -28.81
CA ALA A 492 4.44 5.61 -29.84
C ALA A 492 5.89 5.64 -29.31
N LEU A 493 6.83 5.20 -30.17
CA LEU A 493 8.28 5.38 -29.99
C LEU A 493 8.73 6.72 -30.58
N VAL A 494 9.65 7.42 -29.92
CA VAL A 494 10.18 8.72 -30.37
C VAL A 494 11.54 8.55 -31.06
N GLY A 495 11.69 9.13 -32.25
CA GLY A 495 12.86 8.93 -33.13
C GLY A 495 14.10 9.80 -32.86
N THR A 496 14.03 10.84 -32.02
CA THR A 496 15.19 11.74 -31.78
C THR A 496 15.42 11.97 -30.27
N PRO A 497 16.41 11.31 -29.65
CA PRO A 497 16.67 11.45 -28.22
C PRO A 497 17.41 12.75 -27.86
N THR A 498 17.15 13.27 -26.65
CA THR A 498 17.92 14.35 -26.02
C THR A 498 19.37 13.91 -25.73
N LEU A 499 20.27 14.86 -25.44
CA LEU A 499 21.68 14.54 -25.13
C LEU A 499 21.83 13.63 -23.89
N SER A 500 20.99 13.85 -22.87
CA SER A 500 20.91 13.00 -21.67
C SER A 500 20.45 11.58 -22.03
N GLU A 501 19.42 11.48 -22.86
CA GLU A 501 18.93 10.20 -23.38
C GLU A 501 19.96 9.48 -24.24
N ARG A 502 20.78 10.21 -25.02
CA ARG A 502 21.91 9.60 -25.76
C ARG A 502 22.95 8.97 -24.83
N LEU A 503 23.23 9.57 -23.68
CA LEU A 503 24.15 9.00 -22.69
C LEU A 503 23.54 7.77 -21.98
N ASN A 504 22.26 7.82 -21.63
CA ASN A 504 21.53 6.66 -21.09
C ASN A 504 21.42 5.53 -22.13
N LYS A 505 21.23 5.87 -23.41
CA LYS A 505 21.22 4.92 -24.55
C LYS A 505 22.56 4.19 -24.71
N VAL A 506 23.67 4.91 -24.57
CA VAL A 506 25.01 4.30 -24.56
C VAL A 506 25.19 3.41 -23.33
N ALA A 507 24.73 3.85 -22.15
CA ALA A 507 24.81 3.05 -20.92
C ALA A 507 24.01 1.75 -21.04
N VAL A 508 22.74 1.80 -21.49
CA VAL A 508 21.91 0.61 -21.70
C VAL A 508 22.60 -0.39 -22.63
N ASN A 509 23.12 0.05 -23.79
CA ASN A 509 23.84 -0.82 -24.72
C ASN A 509 25.09 -1.48 -24.10
N ILE A 510 25.83 -0.74 -23.25
CA ILE A 510 27.02 -1.27 -22.56
C ILE A 510 26.64 -2.27 -21.45
N PHE A 511 25.49 -2.08 -20.79
CA PHE A 511 25.05 -2.91 -19.66
C PHE A 511 24.28 -4.16 -20.08
N THR A 512 23.58 -4.14 -21.22
CA THR A 512 22.71 -5.24 -21.67
C THR A 512 23.24 -6.00 -22.88
N ASP A 513 24.35 -5.55 -23.48
CA ASP A 513 24.93 -6.13 -24.70
C ASP A 513 23.91 -6.24 -25.87
N THR A 514 22.88 -5.39 -25.87
CA THR A 514 21.74 -5.42 -26.82
C THR A 514 21.55 -4.05 -27.47
N ALA A 515 21.34 -4.01 -28.79
CA ALA A 515 21.11 -2.75 -29.51
C ALA A 515 19.68 -2.20 -29.33
N ILE A 516 19.51 -0.88 -29.29
CA ILE A 516 18.19 -0.23 -29.13
C ILE A 516 17.17 -0.65 -30.20
N THR A 517 17.59 -0.83 -31.46
CA THR A 517 16.69 -1.30 -32.53
C THR A 517 16.12 -2.69 -32.24
N GLU A 518 16.86 -3.52 -31.53
CA GLU A 518 16.39 -4.83 -31.07
C GLU A 518 15.41 -4.69 -29.90
N LEU A 519 15.66 -3.79 -28.96
CA LEU A 519 14.70 -3.45 -27.89
C LEU A 519 13.38 -2.89 -28.46
N GLU A 520 13.44 -2.03 -29.48
CA GLU A 520 12.25 -1.51 -30.17
C GLU A 520 11.46 -2.62 -30.87
N HIS A 521 12.15 -3.57 -31.50
CA HIS A 521 11.51 -4.75 -32.09
C HIS A 521 10.83 -5.61 -31.02
N GLN A 522 11.53 -5.90 -29.91
CA GLN A 522 10.98 -6.65 -28.77
C GLN A 522 9.77 -5.94 -28.13
N TYR A 523 9.78 -4.60 -28.06
CA TYR A 523 8.64 -3.83 -27.57
C TYR A 523 7.38 -3.99 -28.45
N ARG A 524 7.58 -3.98 -29.78
CA ARG A 524 6.49 -4.10 -30.77
C ARG A 524 5.93 -5.52 -30.90
N ASP A 525 6.65 -6.54 -30.42
CA ASP A 525 6.17 -7.91 -30.36
C ASP A 525 5.15 -8.06 -29.21
N MET A 526 3.88 -7.78 -29.50
CA MET A 526 2.81 -7.79 -28.51
C MET A 526 2.47 -9.19 -28.00
N ASP A 527 2.71 -10.23 -28.80
CA ASP A 527 2.41 -11.61 -28.40
C ASP A 527 3.40 -12.09 -27.33
N SER A 528 4.66 -11.63 -27.41
CA SER A 528 5.67 -11.88 -26.37
C SER A 528 5.29 -11.33 -24.99
N ALA A 529 4.38 -10.35 -24.91
CA ALA A 529 3.93 -9.76 -23.64
C ALA A 529 3.17 -10.76 -22.76
N SER A 530 2.47 -11.70 -23.39
CA SER A 530 1.66 -12.74 -22.73
C SER A 530 2.39 -14.08 -22.62
N GLN A 531 3.60 -14.19 -23.20
CA GLN A 531 4.36 -15.43 -23.10
C GLN A 531 4.86 -15.65 -21.67
N TRP A 532 4.80 -16.90 -21.27
CA TRP A 532 5.35 -17.34 -20.00
C TRP A 532 6.88 -17.21 -20.00
N ALA A 533 7.46 -16.80 -18.88
CA ALA A 533 8.89 -16.88 -18.62
C ALA A 533 9.20 -17.34 -17.20
N ASP A 534 10.34 -18.02 -17.04
CA ASP A 534 10.82 -18.54 -15.75
C ASP A 534 11.09 -17.42 -14.74
N GLY A 535 11.72 -16.34 -15.21
CA GLY A 535 12.02 -15.16 -14.39
C GLY A 535 10.75 -14.40 -14.05
N LYS A 536 10.61 -13.99 -12.79
CA LYS A 536 9.48 -13.20 -12.29
C LYS A 536 9.98 -11.91 -11.65
N ALA A 537 9.25 -10.82 -11.87
CA ALA A 537 9.61 -9.51 -11.33
C ALA A 537 9.12 -9.32 -9.89
N ASN A 538 7.96 -9.91 -9.55
CA ASN A 538 7.42 -9.95 -8.20
C ASN A 538 6.59 -11.23 -8.01
N ASP A 539 7.08 -12.14 -7.16
CA ASP A 539 6.42 -13.42 -6.86
C ASP A 539 5.27 -13.24 -5.86
N GLY A 540 5.30 -12.19 -5.03
CA GLY A 540 4.38 -12.02 -3.90
C GLY A 540 2.94 -11.69 -4.27
N ILE A 541 2.69 -11.01 -5.40
CA ILE A 541 1.39 -10.39 -5.69
C ILE A 541 0.21 -11.38 -5.69
N ALA A 542 0.39 -12.61 -6.19
CA ALA A 542 -0.69 -13.59 -6.11
C ALA A 542 -0.85 -14.19 -4.70
N ALA A 543 0.24 -14.31 -3.93
CA ALA A 543 0.19 -14.68 -2.52
C ALA A 543 -0.50 -13.61 -1.67
N ASP A 544 -0.35 -12.33 -2.00
CA ASP A 544 -1.03 -11.18 -1.37
C ASP A 544 -2.56 -11.32 -1.42
N HIS A 545 -3.08 -11.95 -2.48
CA HIS A 545 -4.51 -12.27 -2.63
C HIS A 545 -4.91 -13.63 -2.04
N ASN A 546 -3.99 -14.28 -1.30
CA ASN A 546 -4.13 -15.62 -0.76
C ASN A 546 -4.38 -16.68 -1.84
N LEU A 547 -3.80 -16.56 -3.05
CA LEU A 547 -3.95 -17.49 -4.18
C LEU A 547 -2.63 -18.20 -4.53
N THR A 548 -2.72 -19.48 -4.92
CA THR A 548 -1.62 -20.18 -5.61
C THR A 548 -1.39 -19.56 -6.99
N ILE A 549 -0.23 -19.79 -7.63
CA ILE A 549 0.02 -19.23 -8.96
C ILE A 549 -0.98 -19.79 -9.99
N TYR A 550 -1.29 -21.08 -9.89
CA TYR A 550 -2.27 -21.72 -10.78
C TYR A 550 -3.67 -21.11 -10.62
N GLU A 551 -4.12 -20.88 -9.39
CA GLU A 551 -5.41 -20.22 -9.13
C GLU A 551 -5.42 -18.78 -9.66
N ALA A 552 -4.38 -17.99 -9.36
CA ALA A 552 -4.29 -16.62 -9.83
C ALA A 552 -4.32 -16.57 -11.37
N THR A 553 -3.44 -17.30 -12.02
CA THR A 553 -3.39 -17.35 -13.49
C THR A 553 -4.73 -17.75 -14.06
N LEU A 554 -5.39 -18.79 -13.55
CA LEU A 554 -6.73 -19.22 -13.97
C LEU A 554 -7.80 -18.12 -13.87
N ALA A 555 -7.77 -17.32 -12.80
CA ALA A 555 -8.73 -16.22 -12.63
C ALA A 555 -8.47 -15.04 -13.58
N TYR A 556 -7.21 -14.71 -13.84
CA TYR A 556 -6.82 -13.57 -14.68
C TYR A 556 -6.77 -13.89 -16.18
N GLY A 557 -6.50 -15.15 -16.53
CA GLY A 557 -6.41 -15.65 -17.89
C GLY A 557 -5.05 -15.42 -18.55
N PRO A 558 -4.95 -15.66 -19.88
CA PRO A 558 -3.68 -15.61 -20.63
C PRO A 558 -2.98 -14.24 -20.67
N SER A 559 -3.65 -13.16 -20.26
CA SER A 559 -3.08 -11.81 -20.15
C SER A 559 -2.36 -11.57 -18.82
N TYR A 560 -2.41 -12.52 -17.87
CA TYR A 560 -1.77 -12.43 -16.56
C TYR A 560 -0.29 -11.93 -16.57
N PRO A 561 0.58 -12.33 -17.53
CA PRO A 561 1.99 -11.92 -17.56
C PRO A 561 2.26 -10.48 -18.05
N GLN A 562 1.26 -9.78 -18.60
CA GLN A 562 1.49 -8.55 -19.36
C GLN A 562 1.95 -7.36 -18.50
N ALA A 563 3.03 -6.70 -18.92
CA ALA A 563 3.47 -5.41 -18.35
C ALA A 563 3.21 -4.25 -19.33
N LEU A 564 2.64 -3.15 -18.85
CA LEU A 564 2.35 -1.96 -19.67
C LEU A 564 3.46 -0.91 -19.64
N THR A 565 4.08 -0.75 -18.48
CA THR A 565 5.10 0.26 -18.18
C THR A 565 5.99 -0.29 -17.07
N SER A 566 7.23 0.16 -17.00
CA SER A 566 8.06 0.02 -15.81
C SER A 566 8.25 1.36 -15.09
N ASN A 567 7.96 2.48 -15.76
CA ASN A 567 7.90 3.82 -15.18
C ASN A 567 6.44 4.25 -14.93
N ASN A 568 5.84 3.81 -13.83
CA ASN A 568 4.43 4.10 -13.51
C ASN A 568 4.27 5.27 -12.53
N PHE A 569 5.31 5.60 -11.76
CA PHE A 569 5.30 6.70 -10.83
C PHE A 569 5.20 8.04 -11.58
N GLN A 570 4.12 8.77 -11.31
CA GLN A 570 3.96 10.15 -11.77
C GLN A 570 3.50 11.03 -10.62
N ALA A 571 4.36 11.93 -10.14
CA ALA A 571 4.05 12.79 -9.01
C ALA A 571 2.71 13.54 -9.17
N ARG A 572 2.34 13.94 -10.39
CA ARG A 572 1.05 14.62 -10.65
C ARG A 572 -0.19 13.83 -10.20
N GLN A 573 -0.10 12.51 -10.06
CA GLN A 573 -1.22 11.66 -9.61
C GLN A 573 -1.47 11.78 -8.09
N LEU A 574 -0.57 12.42 -7.34
CA LEU A 574 -0.77 12.78 -5.93
C LEU A 574 -1.77 13.95 -5.72
N ASP A 575 -2.39 14.44 -6.80
CA ASP A 575 -3.37 15.53 -6.80
C ASP A 575 -4.63 15.21 -6.00
N TRP A 576 -5.20 14.00 -6.14
CA TRP A 576 -6.36 13.56 -5.35
C TRP A 576 -5.99 13.43 -3.87
N PHE A 577 -4.83 12.85 -3.55
CA PHE A 577 -4.33 12.77 -2.18
C PHE A 577 -4.25 14.16 -1.53
N SER A 578 -3.59 15.09 -2.23
CA SER A 578 -3.32 16.45 -1.76
C SER A 578 -4.57 17.34 -1.68
N THR A 579 -5.62 16.98 -2.42
CA THR A 579 -6.88 17.74 -2.50
C THR A 579 -7.93 17.23 -1.51
N LEU A 580 -8.03 15.90 -1.33
CA LEU A 580 -9.08 15.25 -0.54
C LEU A 580 -8.66 14.95 0.91
N PHE A 581 -7.38 14.62 1.15
CA PHE A 581 -6.94 14.14 2.46
C PHE A 581 -6.13 15.20 3.22
N THR A 582 -5.01 15.65 2.66
CA THR A 582 -4.18 16.65 3.32
C THR A 582 -3.38 17.49 2.33
N PRO A 583 -3.29 18.82 2.51
CA PRO A 583 -2.49 19.67 1.64
C PRO A 583 -0.98 19.68 1.96
N LEU A 584 -0.56 18.87 2.93
CA LEU A 584 0.80 18.83 3.45
C LEU A 584 1.48 17.55 3.00
N THR A 585 2.79 17.62 2.74
CA THR A 585 3.62 16.44 2.39
C THR A 585 4.29 15.85 3.63
N ASP A 586 4.78 16.71 4.50
CA ASP A 586 5.47 16.34 5.74
C ASP A 586 4.98 17.24 6.88
N VAL A 587 4.90 16.70 8.10
CA VAL A 587 4.43 17.47 9.27
C VAL A 587 5.10 17.03 10.56
N VAL A 588 5.26 17.99 11.48
CA VAL A 588 5.60 17.76 12.90
C VAL A 588 4.47 18.28 13.77
N ILE A 589 3.80 17.36 14.47
CA ILE A 589 2.72 17.66 15.40
C ILE A 589 3.26 17.54 16.83
N THR A 590 3.13 18.61 17.61
CA THR A 590 3.44 18.63 19.05
C THR A 590 2.15 18.65 19.86
N LEU A 591 1.67 17.48 20.26
CA LEU A 591 0.41 17.33 20.97
C LEU A 591 0.50 17.84 22.42
N GLY A 592 -0.56 18.53 22.86
CA GLY A 592 -0.66 19.14 24.18
C GLY A 592 0.07 20.49 24.34
N ASN A 593 0.74 20.98 23.29
CA ASN A 593 1.41 22.27 23.31
C ASN A 593 0.41 23.43 23.19
N GLU A 594 0.59 24.48 23.99
CA GLU A 594 -0.25 25.68 23.97
C GLU A 594 0.23 26.63 22.88
N ALA A 595 -0.63 26.97 21.93
CA ALA A 595 -0.22 27.77 20.77
C ALA A 595 0.25 29.19 21.12
N ASN A 596 -0.19 29.74 22.26
CA ASN A 596 0.08 31.11 22.67
C ASN A 596 1.45 31.33 23.34
N THR A 597 2.22 30.27 23.59
CA THR A 597 3.52 30.37 24.27
C THR A 597 4.55 29.43 23.64
N ALA A 598 5.82 29.84 23.61
CA ALA A 598 6.91 29.01 23.10
C ALA A 598 7.38 28.00 24.15
N GLN A 599 7.01 28.20 25.43
CA GLN A 599 7.48 27.45 26.59
C GLN A 599 6.48 26.40 27.08
N SER A 600 5.40 26.12 26.34
CA SER A 600 4.46 25.08 26.75
C SER A 600 5.01 23.69 26.43
N PRO A 601 4.90 22.73 27.37
CA PRO A 601 5.48 21.43 27.19
C PRO A 601 4.67 20.56 26.23
N ALA A 602 5.35 19.98 25.22
CA ALA A 602 4.76 18.94 24.41
C ALA A 602 4.58 17.66 25.25
N ARG A 603 3.44 16.97 25.07
CA ARG A 603 3.16 15.68 25.69
C ARG A 603 3.39 14.49 24.76
N GLN A 604 3.46 14.72 23.46
CA GLN A 604 3.79 13.75 22.43
C GLN A 604 4.20 14.49 21.16
N ILE A 605 5.18 13.96 20.43
CA ILE A 605 5.72 14.54 19.20
C ILE A 605 5.61 13.49 18.10
N ILE A 606 4.94 13.84 17.00
CA ILE A 606 4.76 12.97 15.84
C ILE A 606 5.34 13.69 14.62
N ALA A 607 6.33 13.10 13.98
CA ALA A 607 6.84 13.54 12.69
C ALA A 607 6.40 12.53 11.60
N ALA A 608 5.54 12.96 10.69
CA ALA A 608 5.06 12.14 9.59
C ALA A 608 5.68 12.65 8.28
N LEU A 609 6.40 11.78 7.57
CA LEU A 609 7.19 12.15 6.39
C LEU A 609 6.73 11.34 5.17
N GLY A 610 6.43 12.03 4.07
CA GLY A 610 5.98 11.39 2.83
C GLY A 610 7.11 10.77 2.00
N TRP A 611 6.74 9.93 1.03
CA TRP A 611 7.64 9.28 0.08
C TRP A 611 8.56 10.26 -0.68
N GLY A 612 8.01 11.41 -1.06
CA GLY A 612 8.65 12.38 -1.95
C GLY A 612 8.11 12.30 -3.38
N ASP A 613 8.73 13.06 -4.29
CA ASP A 613 8.18 13.32 -5.63
C ASP A 613 8.81 12.45 -6.74
N ALA A 614 9.52 11.38 -6.38
CA ALA A 614 10.16 10.49 -7.35
C ALA A 614 10.32 9.06 -6.81
N GLU A 615 10.54 8.14 -7.74
CA GLU A 615 10.83 6.74 -7.50
C GLU A 615 12.00 6.31 -8.39
N GLU A 616 12.94 5.55 -7.85
CA GLU A 616 13.94 4.85 -8.66
C GLU A 616 13.62 3.36 -8.65
N TYR A 617 13.26 2.84 -9.82
CA TYR A 617 12.82 1.46 -9.98
C TYR A 617 13.86 0.57 -10.69
N VAL A 618 14.98 1.09 -11.24
CA VAL A 618 16.03 0.24 -11.85
C VAL A 618 17.41 0.60 -11.33
N ASN A 619 18.11 -0.37 -10.75
CA ASN A 619 19.49 -0.22 -10.35
C ASN A 619 20.47 -0.31 -11.54
N LEU A 620 20.51 0.72 -12.38
CA LEU A 620 21.60 0.91 -13.34
C LEU A 620 22.64 1.80 -12.66
N SER A 621 23.63 1.20 -12.00
CA SER A 621 24.74 1.93 -11.39
C SER A 621 25.29 2.96 -12.37
N THR A 622 25.25 4.23 -11.97
CA THR A 622 25.77 5.36 -12.73
C THR A 622 27.30 5.27 -12.83
N GLY A 623 27.82 4.79 -13.96
CA GLY A 623 29.23 4.96 -14.32
C GLY A 623 30.03 3.69 -14.58
N TYR A 624 31.11 3.87 -15.35
CA TYR A 624 32.01 2.88 -15.98
C TYR A 624 32.79 1.93 -15.04
N ALA A 625 32.37 1.75 -13.78
CA ALA A 625 33.00 0.80 -12.88
C ALA A 625 31.94 -0.01 -12.14
N LYS A 626 31.84 -1.32 -12.46
CA LYS A 626 31.19 -2.31 -11.60
C LYS A 626 31.94 -2.37 -10.27
N VAL A 627 31.56 -1.54 -9.29
CA VAL A 627 31.76 -1.82 -7.86
C VAL A 627 30.62 -1.18 -7.07
N GLY A 628 29.59 -1.98 -6.79
CA GLY A 628 28.51 -1.66 -5.87
C GLY A 628 27.71 -2.93 -5.58
N VAL A 629 27.84 -3.45 -4.36
CA VAL A 629 27.30 -4.74 -3.88
C VAL A 629 25.83 -4.60 -3.49
N ASP A 630 25.01 -3.94 -4.32
CA ASP A 630 23.60 -3.72 -4.00
C ASP A 630 22.82 -5.03 -4.19
N GLN A 631 22.35 -5.60 -3.08
CA GLN A 631 21.65 -6.88 -3.06
C GLN A 631 20.26 -6.83 -3.71
N GLN A 632 19.70 -5.65 -3.98
CA GLN A 632 18.43 -5.53 -4.70
C GLN A 632 18.59 -5.86 -6.21
N GLY A 633 19.83 -5.98 -6.71
CA GLY A 633 20.15 -6.42 -8.07
C GLY A 633 19.63 -5.48 -9.16
N LEU A 634 19.60 -5.94 -10.43
CA LEU A 634 18.96 -5.23 -11.56
C LEU A 634 17.42 -5.21 -11.47
N GLY A 635 16.85 -5.55 -10.30
CA GLY A 635 15.42 -5.72 -10.09
C GLY A 635 14.62 -4.42 -10.17
N ILE A 636 13.30 -4.58 -10.26
CA ILE A 636 12.31 -3.50 -10.43
C ILE A 636 11.74 -3.05 -9.07
N LEU A 637 12.50 -3.14 -7.97
CA LEU A 637 11.99 -2.76 -6.66
C LEU A 637 12.02 -1.23 -6.50
N PRO A 638 10.87 -0.60 -6.19
CA PRO A 638 10.79 0.85 -6.09
C PRO A 638 11.52 1.37 -4.85
N ARG A 639 12.36 2.38 -5.05
CA ARG A 639 13.11 3.07 -4.00
C ARG A 639 12.67 4.53 -3.92
N ALA A 640 12.83 5.14 -2.75
CA ALA A 640 12.44 6.53 -2.47
C ALA A 640 13.68 7.46 -2.52
N PRO A 641 14.12 7.91 -3.72
CA PRO A 641 15.31 8.74 -3.88
C PRO A 641 15.15 10.14 -3.25
N HIS A 642 13.92 10.60 -3.02
CA HIS A 642 13.61 11.90 -2.44
C HIS A 642 13.15 11.82 -0.97
N ALA A 643 13.28 10.65 -0.34
CA ALA A 643 13.08 10.46 1.09
C ALA A 643 14.28 11.01 1.90
N ILE A 644 13.98 11.39 3.15
CA ILE A 644 14.86 12.15 4.06
C ILE A 644 15.54 13.32 3.34
N ASN A 645 14.75 14.12 2.60
CA ASN A 645 15.27 15.31 1.93
C ASN A 645 15.60 16.44 2.93
N PRO A 646 16.27 17.53 2.50
CA PRO A 646 16.65 18.63 3.40
C PRO A 646 15.49 19.30 4.16
N ARG A 647 14.26 19.30 3.60
CA ARG A 647 13.07 19.82 4.28
C ARG A 647 12.61 18.88 5.40
N GLN A 648 12.58 17.58 5.14
CA GLN A 648 12.29 16.56 6.15
C GLN A 648 13.35 16.58 7.28
N LEU A 649 14.64 16.73 6.96
CA LEU A 649 15.69 16.94 7.98
C LEU A 649 15.45 18.20 8.83
N THR A 650 14.96 19.28 8.23
CA THR A 650 14.64 20.52 8.94
C THR A 650 13.49 20.31 9.94
N LEU A 651 12.47 19.54 9.56
CA LEU A 651 11.36 19.14 10.42
C LEU A 651 11.82 18.19 11.54
N LEU A 652 12.66 17.20 11.24
CA LEU A 652 13.21 16.29 12.25
C LEU A 652 14.07 17.03 13.29
N ARG A 653 14.93 17.97 12.86
CA ARG A 653 15.70 18.83 13.79
C ARG A 653 14.80 19.69 14.67
N ARG A 654 13.66 20.11 14.14
CA ARG A 654 12.65 20.82 14.91
C ARG A 654 12.02 19.91 15.98
N ALA A 655 11.62 18.70 15.62
CA ALA A 655 11.04 17.72 16.54
C ALA A 655 12.04 17.32 17.64
N GLN A 656 13.31 17.13 17.28
CA GLN A 656 14.40 16.87 18.22
C GLN A 656 14.55 18.00 19.25
N ARG A 657 14.48 19.28 18.84
CA ARG A 657 14.52 20.41 19.79
C ARG A 657 13.33 20.41 20.76
N GLU A 658 12.15 19.99 20.29
CA GLU A 658 10.97 19.85 21.14
C GLU A 658 11.13 18.71 22.15
N LYS A 659 11.71 17.58 21.73
CA LYS A 659 12.08 16.46 22.62
C LYS A 659 13.13 16.89 23.65
N GLN A 660 14.09 17.72 23.25
CA GLN A 660 15.10 18.26 24.17
C GLN A 660 14.49 19.13 25.28
N GLN A 661 13.49 19.93 24.93
CA GLN A 661 12.76 20.76 25.88
C GLN A 661 11.77 19.94 26.72
N ASN A 662 11.34 18.79 26.20
CA ASN A 662 10.36 17.90 26.82
C ASN A 662 10.86 16.44 26.82
N PRO A 663 11.88 16.08 27.63
CA PRO A 663 12.52 14.76 27.54
C PRO A 663 11.58 13.58 27.73
N ASN A 664 10.48 13.79 28.49
CA ASN A 664 9.46 12.76 28.76
C ASN A 664 8.40 12.63 27.66
N ALA A 665 8.39 13.53 26.66
CA ALA A 665 7.44 13.44 25.55
C ALA A 665 7.88 12.33 24.58
N PRO A 666 7.06 11.33 24.28
CA PRO A 666 7.34 10.36 23.24
C PRO A 666 7.53 11.05 21.88
N PHE A 667 8.67 10.82 21.23
CA PHE A 667 8.99 11.29 19.89
C PHE A 667 8.93 10.13 18.89
N VAL A 668 7.91 10.19 18.03
CA VAL A 668 7.62 9.18 17.00
C VAL A 668 7.87 9.76 15.62
N VAL A 669 8.54 8.97 14.77
CA VAL A 669 8.65 9.22 13.33
C VAL A 669 7.82 8.18 12.60
N ALA A 670 7.06 8.58 11.58
CA ALA A 670 6.24 7.69 10.76
C ALA A 670 6.50 7.97 9.28
N THR A 671 6.80 6.91 8.52
CA THR A 671 7.15 6.98 7.10
C THR A 671 6.54 5.78 6.37
N HIS A 672 6.35 5.88 5.05
CA HIS A 672 6.05 4.70 4.24
C HIS A 672 7.34 3.98 3.82
N PHE A 673 8.36 4.73 3.36
CA PHE A 673 9.67 4.17 3.00
C PHE A 673 10.35 3.46 4.18
N THR A 674 11.04 2.36 3.92
CA THR A 674 11.70 1.58 4.97
C THR A 674 13.14 2.02 5.15
N MET A 675 13.53 2.41 6.37
CA MET A 675 14.93 2.69 6.70
C MET A 675 15.75 1.42 6.94
N LEU A 676 15.13 0.41 7.52
CA LEU A 676 15.78 -0.82 7.95
C LEU A 676 14.80 -2.00 7.96
N ASN A 677 15.16 -3.07 7.25
CA ASN A 677 14.50 -4.37 7.27
C ASN A 677 15.47 -5.44 6.77
N TYR A 678 15.29 -6.68 7.21
CA TYR A 678 16.05 -7.80 6.65
C TYR A 678 15.47 -8.27 5.32
N ASP A 679 16.35 -8.68 4.42
CA ASP A 679 15.98 -9.46 3.23
C ASP A 679 15.17 -10.69 3.63
N MET A 680 14.18 -11.06 2.82
CA MET A 680 13.25 -12.15 3.09
C MET A 680 13.96 -13.48 3.36
N ALA A 681 15.14 -13.72 2.77
CA ALA A 681 15.91 -14.94 2.98
C ALA A 681 16.58 -15.01 4.37
N LEU A 682 16.83 -13.87 5.03
CA LEU A 682 17.37 -13.84 6.39
C LEU A 682 16.25 -13.97 7.42
N PRO A 683 16.30 -14.95 8.35
CA PRO A 683 15.38 -15.02 9.50
C PRO A 683 15.49 -13.79 10.41
N LEU A 684 14.41 -13.41 11.10
CA LEU A 684 14.47 -12.37 12.13
C LEU A 684 15.29 -12.83 13.35
N LYS A 685 15.08 -14.07 13.78
CA LYS A 685 15.79 -14.67 14.92
C LYS A 685 17.11 -15.26 14.46
N LEU A 686 18.15 -14.44 14.49
CA LEU A 686 19.52 -14.85 14.17
C LEU A 686 20.32 -15.15 15.43
N ALA A 687 21.18 -16.18 15.36
CA ALA A 687 22.10 -16.51 16.46
C ALA A 687 23.15 -15.40 16.70
N LYS A 688 23.47 -14.64 15.66
CA LYS A 688 24.36 -13.47 15.72
C LYS A 688 23.71 -12.30 14.97
N PRO A 689 23.57 -11.12 15.60
CA PRO A 689 23.15 -9.88 14.93
C PRO A 689 24.02 -9.58 13.69
N PRO A 690 23.42 -9.29 12.52
CA PRO A 690 24.16 -8.76 11.39
C PRO A 690 24.58 -7.32 11.66
N THR A 691 25.63 -6.88 10.97
CA THR A 691 26.12 -5.51 11.04
C THR A 691 25.91 -4.74 9.73
N LEU A 692 25.71 -3.43 9.84
CA LEU A 692 25.52 -2.50 8.74
C LEU A 692 26.34 -1.21 8.97
N THR A 693 26.81 -0.58 7.90
CA THR A 693 27.28 0.82 7.94
C THR A 693 26.27 1.72 7.23
N PRO A 694 25.49 2.56 7.95
CA PRO A 694 24.54 3.48 7.33
C PRO A 694 25.22 4.46 6.35
N SER A 695 24.64 4.64 5.16
CA SER A 695 25.15 5.55 4.12
C SER A 695 24.24 6.76 3.91
N ASN A 696 24.81 7.87 3.44
CA ASN A 696 24.04 9.06 3.03
C ASN A 696 23.69 9.08 1.54
N SER A 697 24.25 8.15 0.77
CA SER A 697 24.01 8.01 -0.67
C SER A 697 24.08 6.55 -1.10
N THR A 698 23.54 6.26 -2.28
CA THR A 698 23.61 4.96 -2.95
C THR A 698 24.98 4.69 -3.59
N GLY A 699 25.79 5.73 -3.85
CA GLY A 699 27.11 5.62 -4.50
C GLY A 699 28.25 6.21 -3.67
N GLY A 700 29.31 5.43 -3.48
CA GLY A 700 30.58 5.83 -2.86
C GLY A 700 31.58 4.66 -2.89
N ALA A 701 32.89 4.94 -2.75
CA ALA A 701 33.96 3.94 -2.68
C ALA A 701 33.98 3.15 -1.34
N GLY A 702 32.81 2.72 -0.87
CA GLY A 702 32.58 2.02 0.41
C GLY A 702 31.44 0.98 0.29
N ALA A 703 31.15 0.27 1.39
CA ALA A 703 30.14 -0.80 1.46
C ALA A 703 28.75 -0.33 0.99
N ALA A 704 28.01 -1.20 0.31
CA ALA A 704 26.71 -0.91 -0.28
C ALA A 704 25.68 -0.46 0.79
N GLY A 705 24.85 0.55 0.46
CA GLY A 705 23.79 1.03 1.35
C GLY A 705 22.67 0.02 1.59
N PHE A 706 22.44 -0.88 0.62
CA PHE A 706 21.51 -2.00 0.71
C PHE A 706 22.26 -3.34 0.78
N THR A 707 21.90 -4.15 1.77
CA THR A 707 22.52 -5.45 2.07
C THR A 707 21.44 -6.43 2.53
N ALA A 708 21.79 -7.70 2.76
CA ALA A 708 20.84 -8.66 3.33
C ALA A 708 20.28 -8.18 4.69
N ALA A 709 21.07 -7.42 5.45
CA ALA A 709 20.71 -6.86 6.75
C ALA A 709 19.96 -5.52 6.66
N ASN A 710 19.94 -4.90 5.47
CA ASN A 710 19.19 -3.69 5.19
C ASN A 710 18.68 -3.71 3.74
N PHE A 711 17.49 -4.26 3.56
CA PHE A 711 16.81 -4.37 2.28
C PHE A 711 15.74 -3.28 2.11
N GLY A 712 15.98 -2.10 2.71
CA GLY A 712 15.01 -1.02 2.78
C GLY A 712 14.84 -0.28 1.47
N THR A 713 14.09 0.83 1.50
CA THR A 713 13.79 1.63 0.29
C THR A 713 14.25 3.08 0.38
N CYS A 714 14.79 3.51 1.52
CA CYS A 714 15.36 4.84 1.68
C CYS A 714 16.78 4.93 1.12
N GLU A 715 17.00 5.82 0.15
CA GLU A 715 18.30 5.94 -0.54
C GLU A 715 19.25 6.98 0.05
N GLN A 716 18.71 8.02 0.67
CA GLN A 716 19.47 9.22 1.02
C GLN A 716 19.43 9.52 2.52
N HIS A 717 20.52 10.12 3.01
CA HIS A 717 20.66 10.62 4.38
C HIS A 717 20.38 9.62 5.51
N VAL A 718 20.46 8.31 5.25
CA VAL A 718 20.29 7.28 6.29
C VAL A 718 21.39 7.43 7.35
N GLY A 719 22.65 7.62 6.94
CA GLY A 719 23.76 7.89 7.86
C GLY A 719 23.53 9.09 8.79
N THR A 720 23.03 10.21 8.25
CA THR A 720 22.65 11.40 9.00
C THR A 720 21.49 11.12 9.95
N TYR A 721 20.51 10.31 9.53
CA TYR A 721 19.40 9.97 10.41
C TYR A 721 19.86 9.20 11.64
N PHE A 722 20.71 8.18 11.43
CA PHE A 722 21.29 7.41 12.53
C PHE A 722 22.20 8.26 13.43
N SER A 723 23.06 9.11 12.86
CA SER A 723 23.95 9.96 13.67
C SER A 723 23.20 10.98 14.50
N ASP A 724 22.20 11.65 13.90
CA ASP A 724 21.60 12.85 14.49
C ASP A 724 20.35 12.53 15.29
N PHE A 725 19.51 11.59 14.85
CA PHE A 725 18.19 11.33 15.42
C PHE A 725 18.08 10.00 16.17
N VAL A 726 18.94 9.02 15.89
CA VAL A 726 19.00 7.77 16.68
C VAL A 726 19.97 7.92 17.85
N TYR A 727 21.22 8.31 17.59
CA TYR A 727 22.26 8.42 18.63
C TYR A 727 22.43 9.82 19.23
N GLY A 728 22.07 10.86 18.47
CA GLY A 728 22.29 12.26 18.82
C GLY A 728 23.68 12.75 18.40
N ALA A 729 23.73 13.93 17.77
CA ALA A 729 24.95 14.47 17.15
C ALA A 729 26.16 14.55 18.11
N ALA A 730 25.95 14.85 19.39
CA ALA A 730 27.02 14.89 20.41
C ALA A 730 27.66 13.52 20.68
N ASN A 731 26.94 12.43 20.41
CA ASN A 731 27.38 11.05 20.63
C ASN A 731 27.81 10.34 19.32
N SER A 732 27.73 11.02 18.17
CA SER A 732 28.11 10.46 16.87
C SER A 732 29.55 9.93 16.84
N HIS A 733 30.48 10.60 17.54
CA HIS A 733 31.91 10.26 17.58
C HIS A 733 32.37 9.55 18.87
N SER A 734 31.46 9.23 19.80
CA SER A 734 31.80 8.56 21.08
C SER A 734 31.19 7.16 21.18
N ARG A 735 31.70 6.31 22.08
CA ARG A 735 31.03 5.04 22.48
C ARG A 735 29.85 5.27 23.44
N ALA A 736 29.47 6.54 23.68
CA ALA A 736 28.41 6.84 24.63
C ALA A 736 27.04 6.36 24.10
N GLN A 737 26.18 5.97 25.04
CA GLN A 737 24.80 5.58 24.76
C GLN A 737 24.02 6.73 24.08
N PRO A 738 22.98 6.44 23.28
CA PRO A 738 22.12 7.47 22.72
C PRO A 738 21.66 8.44 23.79
N SER A 739 21.51 9.73 23.44
CA SER A 739 20.98 10.72 24.37
C SER A 739 19.44 10.66 24.34
N PRO A 740 18.76 10.11 25.38
CA PRO A 740 17.32 9.86 25.31
C PRO A 740 16.50 11.16 25.25
N SER A 741 17.10 12.29 25.64
CA SER A 741 16.47 13.61 25.58
C SER A 741 16.42 14.20 24.17
N VAL A 742 17.03 13.58 23.16
CA VAL A 742 17.03 14.10 21.77
C VAL A 742 16.80 13.02 20.72
N ALA A 743 16.82 11.74 21.10
CA ALA A 743 16.61 10.63 20.20
C ALA A 743 15.13 10.47 19.82
N VAL A 744 14.90 9.89 18.64
CA VAL A 744 13.60 9.31 18.27
C VAL A 744 13.37 8.10 19.16
N ASP A 745 12.20 8.00 19.78
CA ASP A 745 11.88 6.86 20.63
C ASP A 745 11.39 5.68 19.76
N TRP A 746 10.52 5.95 18.79
CA TRP A 746 10.00 4.94 17.85
C TRP A 746 9.93 5.46 16.41
N HIS A 747 10.35 4.63 15.46
CA HIS A 747 10.21 4.88 14.03
C HIS A 747 9.26 3.84 13.42
N PHE A 748 8.13 4.25 12.85
CA PHE A 748 7.25 3.39 12.06
C PHE A 748 7.55 3.49 10.56
N SER A 749 7.59 2.34 9.89
CA SER A 749 7.84 2.21 8.45
C SER A 749 6.97 1.12 7.80
N GLY A 750 6.74 1.27 6.50
CA GLY A 750 5.99 0.35 5.62
C GLY A 750 6.84 -0.28 4.53
N HIS A 751 6.25 -0.54 3.37
CA HIS A 751 6.83 -0.99 2.09
C HIS A 751 7.40 -2.41 2.06
N SER A 752 7.86 -2.94 3.20
CA SER A 752 8.54 -4.25 3.23
C SER A 752 7.59 -5.44 3.32
N HIS A 753 6.31 -5.26 3.65
CA HIS A 753 5.31 -6.31 3.91
C HIS A 753 5.70 -7.32 5.02
N ARG A 754 6.80 -7.06 5.73
CA ARG A 754 7.42 -7.97 6.71
C ARG A 754 7.47 -7.31 8.07
N ALA A 755 6.55 -7.72 8.94
CA ALA A 755 6.48 -7.20 10.29
C ALA A 755 7.77 -7.48 11.07
N GLY A 756 8.27 -6.49 11.78
CA GLY A 756 9.42 -6.65 12.66
C GLY A 756 9.67 -5.42 13.51
N VAL A 757 10.14 -5.63 14.74
CA VAL A 757 10.70 -4.58 15.59
C VAL A 757 12.20 -4.80 15.64
N TYR A 758 12.95 -3.83 15.12
CA TYR A 758 14.39 -3.86 14.98
C TYR A 758 15.03 -2.93 16.03
N GLU A 759 16.02 -3.47 16.74
CA GLU A 759 16.83 -2.73 17.70
C GLU A 759 18.23 -2.57 17.13
N VAL A 760 18.81 -1.38 17.31
CA VAL A 760 20.11 -1.03 16.74
C VAL A 760 21.11 -0.66 17.82
N THR A 761 22.18 -1.44 17.94
CA THR A 761 23.28 -1.17 18.86
C THR A 761 24.49 -0.64 18.10
N LYS A 762 25.14 0.39 18.67
CA LYS A 762 26.28 1.05 18.04
C LYS A 762 27.55 0.26 18.25
N ASP A 763 28.21 -0.13 17.16
CA ASP A 763 29.57 -0.65 17.13
C ASP A 763 30.51 0.37 16.47
N LEU A 764 31.65 0.67 17.10
CA LEU A 764 32.64 1.56 16.47
C LEU A 764 33.62 0.72 15.66
N ALA A 765 33.70 0.99 14.36
CA ALA A 765 34.74 0.42 13.50
C ALA A 765 36.14 0.72 14.07
N VAL A 766 37.06 -0.22 13.92
CA VAL A 766 38.45 -0.15 14.44
C VAL A 766 39.20 1.12 13.99
N THR A 767 38.79 1.73 12.86
CA THR A 767 39.41 2.92 12.27
C THR A 767 38.79 4.26 12.73
N GLY A 768 37.73 4.25 13.55
CA GLY A 768 37.12 5.44 14.15
C GLY A 768 36.42 6.40 13.18
N ARG A 769 36.25 6.04 11.90
CA ARG A 769 35.70 6.92 10.85
C ARG A 769 34.28 6.54 10.37
N GLN A 770 33.77 5.36 10.74
CA GLN A 770 32.44 4.88 10.32
C GLN A 770 31.70 4.27 11.51
N ILE A 771 30.39 4.51 11.56
CA ILE A 771 29.47 3.90 12.53
C ILE A 771 29.05 2.55 11.96
N GLU A 772 29.38 1.47 12.65
CA GLU A 772 28.80 0.16 12.41
C GLU A 772 27.62 -0.01 13.37
N ILE A 773 26.53 -0.62 12.92
CA ILE A 773 25.40 -0.94 13.79
C ILE A 773 25.13 -2.42 13.76
N SER A 774 24.98 -3.03 14.92
CA SER A 774 24.44 -4.39 15.08
C SER A 774 22.92 -4.31 15.18
N ILE A 775 22.22 -5.18 14.47
CA ILE A 775 20.76 -5.17 14.39
C ILE A 775 20.19 -6.45 14.99
N SER A 776 19.24 -6.35 15.92
CA SER A 776 18.39 -7.47 16.34
C SER A 776 16.98 -7.23 15.85
N ALA A 777 16.20 -8.30 15.63
CA ALA A 777 14.83 -8.16 15.18
C ALA A 777 13.92 -9.21 15.84
N ASN A 778 12.68 -8.84 16.13
CA ASN A 778 11.66 -9.74 16.65
C ASN A 778 10.31 -9.47 15.97
N ASP A 779 9.45 -10.48 15.88
CA ASP A 779 8.05 -10.30 15.46
C ASP A 779 7.17 -10.05 16.70
N PRO A 780 6.49 -8.89 16.81
CA PRO A 780 5.62 -8.57 17.95
C PRO A 780 4.39 -9.49 18.06
N ALA A 781 4.10 -10.30 17.04
CA ALA A 781 3.05 -11.32 17.09
C ALA A 781 3.45 -12.56 17.88
N PHE A 782 4.75 -12.90 17.89
CA PHE A 782 5.27 -14.12 18.52
C PHE A 782 5.96 -13.85 19.84
N THR A 783 6.64 -12.71 19.93
CA THR A 783 7.36 -12.31 21.14
C THR A 783 6.74 -11.02 21.66
N PRO A 784 6.09 -11.02 22.83
CA PRO A 784 5.60 -9.80 23.44
C PRO A 784 6.77 -8.83 23.67
N ILE A 785 6.69 -7.63 23.07
CA ILE A 785 7.72 -6.61 23.24
C ILE A 785 7.17 -5.55 24.20
N SER A 786 7.78 -5.49 25.38
CA SER A 786 7.61 -4.43 26.36
C SER A 786 8.96 -3.74 26.49
N ALA A 787 9.19 -2.68 25.71
CA ALA A 787 10.49 -2.04 25.71
C ALA A 787 10.57 -1.02 26.87
N HIS A 788 11.57 -1.17 27.74
CA HIS A 788 12.12 -0.04 28.49
C HIS A 788 13.11 0.64 27.55
N VAL A 789 12.83 1.83 27.02
CA VAL A 789 13.55 2.35 25.84
C VAL A 789 14.60 3.41 26.21
N PRO A 790 15.91 3.08 26.25
CA PRO A 790 16.98 4.07 26.15
C PRO A 790 17.48 4.28 24.69
N GLN A 791 16.98 3.52 23.69
CA GLN A 791 17.45 3.56 22.29
C GLN A 791 16.28 3.47 21.28
N THR A 792 16.37 4.11 20.10
CA THR A 792 15.31 4.08 19.08
C THR A 792 14.89 2.68 18.65
N GLN A 793 13.58 2.43 18.62
CA GLN A 793 12.98 1.19 18.12
C GLN A 793 12.44 1.39 16.70
N PHE A 794 12.92 0.60 15.75
CA PHE A 794 12.43 0.63 14.37
C PHE A 794 11.34 -0.41 14.17
N ILE A 795 10.12 0.04 13.90
CA ILE A 795 8.94 -0.78 13.74
C ILE A 795 8.57 -0.81 12.26
N VAL A 796 8.75 -1.96 11.64
CA VAL A 796 8.20 -2.25 10.31
C VAL A 796 6.86 -2.94 10.54
N SER A 797 5.77 -2.31 10.10
CA SER A 797 4.46 -2.94 10.17
C SER A 797 4.26 -3.90 9.00
N SER A 798 3.41 -4.91 9.20
CA SER A 798 2.92 -5.72 8.09
C SER A 798 2.02 -4.89 7.18
N CYS A 799 1.63 -5.46 6.05
CA CYS A 799 0.59 -4.90 5.20
C CYS A 799 -0.81 -4.97 5.84
N GLY A 800 -1.54 -3.85 5.77
CA GLY A 800 -2.86 -3.69 6.40
C GLY A 800 -4.05 -4.15 5.53
N GLY A 801 -3.80 -4.58 4.30
CA GLY A 801 -4.83 -5.06 3.37
C GLY A 801 -4.57 -6.48 2.85
N PRO A 802 -3.47 -6.71 2.12
CA PRO A 802 -3.12 -8.02 1.57
C PRO A 802 -2.55 -8.99 2.62
N ILE A 803 -2.35 -10.24 2.21
CA ILE A 803 -1.58 -11.25 2.96
C ILE A 803 -0.11 -10.82 3.03
N GLY A 804 0.44 -10.69 4.24
CA GLY A 804 1.85 -10.34 4.45
C GLY A 804 2.79 -11.53 4.33
N VAL A 805 4.08 -11.28 4.47
CA VAL A 805 5.12 -12.33 4.50
C VAL A 805 5.89 -12.30 5.82
N GLN A 806 6.51 -13.42 6.19
CA GLN A 806 7.38 -13.49 7.36
C GLN A 806 8.45 -14.58 7.17
N ASN A 807 9.57 -14.39 7.86
CA ASN A 807 10.61 -15.38 8.07
C ASN A 807 11.15 -15.20 9.50
N PHE A 808 10.62 -15.95 10.47
CA PHE A 808 11.02 -15.77 11.86
C PHE A 808 12.27 -16.59 12.22
N GLU A 809 12.29 -17.88 11.88
CA GLU A 809 13.32 -18.88 12.20
C GLU A 809 13.89 -19.63 10.96
N GLY A 810 13.61 -19.17 9.74
CA GLY A 810 14.06 -19.81 8.49
C GLY A 810 13.03 -20.75 7.87
N GLU A 811 11.78 -20.68 8.33
CA GLU A 811 10.71 -21.53 7.87
C GLU A 811 10.20 -21.15 6.46
N LEU A 812 9.84 -22.16 5.67
CA LEU A 812 9.23 -22.02 4.33
C LEU A 812 9.97 -21.04 3.38
N ASN A 813 11.28 -20.84 3.58
CA ASN A 813 12.09 -19.86 2.85
C ASN A 813 11.45 -18.45 2.80
N GLY A 814 10.82 -18.04 3.91
CA GLY A 814 10.18 -16.73 4.06
C GLY A 814 8.76 -16.61 3.50
N TRP A 815 8.15 -17.73 3.11
CA TRP A 815 6.76 -17.80 2.68
C TRP A 815 5.82 -18.26 3.78
N THR A 816 6.13 -18.02 5.05
CA THR A 816 5.17 -18.41 6.11
C THR A 816 3.86 -17.66 6.05
N LEU A 817 3.76 -16.59 5.24
CA LEU A 817 2.59 -15.74 5.03
C LEU A 817 1.99 -15.20 6.35
N ARG A 818 1.27 -14.09 6.30
CA ARG A 818 0.68 -13.48 7.49
C ARG A 818 -0.70 -12.93 7.18
N PRO A 819 -1.67 -13.05 8.09
CA PRO A 819 -2.93 -12.33 7.93
C PRO A 819 -2.66 -10.83 7.81
N PRO A 820 -3.52 -10.07 7.11
CA PRO A 820 -3.44 -8.63 7.05
C PRO A 820 -3.38 -8.06 8.47
N SER A 821 -2.47 -7.13 8.75
CA SER A 821 -2.24 -6.67 10.12
C SER A 821 -1.63 -5.29 10.22
N GLY A 822 -1.82 -4.67 11.38
CA GLY A 822 -1.19 -3.42 11.78
C GLY A 822 -0.51 -3.54 13.14
N THR A 823 0.26 -2.52 13.50
CA THR A 823 0.96 -2.47 14.78
C THR A 823 0.31 -1.46 15.71
N LEU A 824 0.04 -1.82 16.96
CA LEU A 824 -0.45 -0.92 18.00
C LEU A 824 0.64 -0.72 19.06
N LEU A 825 1.05 0.53 19.27
CA LEU A 825 1.97 0.98 20.30
C LEU A 825 1.20 1.70 21.40
N ASP A 826 1.49 1.35 22.66
CA ASP A 826 1.19 2.15 23.83
C ASP A 826 2.47 2.87 24.29
N PRO A 827 2.64 4.17 24.00
CA PRO A 827 3.87 4.89 24.32
C PRO A 827 4.16 5.00 25.82
N LEU A 828 3.14 4.87 26.69
CA LEU A 828 3.33 4.95 28.14
C LEU A 828 3.95 3.68 28.71
N SER A 829 3.50 2.51 28.25
CA SER A 829 4.03 1.23 28.70
C SER A 829 5.17 0.70 27.82
N GLY A 830 5.39 1.31 26.65
CA GLY A 830 6.32 0.80 25.64
C GLY A 830 5.85 -0.51 25.00
N LYS A 831 4.59 -0.91 25.21
CA LYS A 831 4.04 -2.17 24.72
C LYS A 831 3.70 -2.07 23.24
N ILE A 832 4.24 -3.02 22.46
CA ILE A 832 3.96 -3.16 21.03
C ILE A 832 3.15 -4.45 20.83
N THR A 833 2.04 -4.35 20.10
CA THR A 833 1.15 -5.48 19.78
C THR A 833 0.78 -5.48 18.31
N GLN A 834 0.64 -6.66 17.71
CA GLN A 834 0.09 -6.80 16.36
C GLN A 834 -1.43 -6.98 16.43
N ILE A 835 -2.17 -6.23 15.60
CA ILE A 835 -3.62 -6.36 15.39
C ILE A 835 -3.83 -6.98 14.02
N THR A 836 -4.54 -8.12 13.95
CA THR A 836 -4.63 -8.94 12.73
C THR A 836 -6.07 -9.14 12.28
N SER A 837 -6.30 -9.17 10.97
CA SER A 837 -7.56 -9.58 10.35
C SER A 837 -7.51 -11.07 10.01
N LYS A 838 -8.26 -11.91 10.75
CA LYS A 838 -8.22 -13.37 10.62
C LYS A 838 -9.58 -13.98 10.28
N ARG A 839 -10.39 -13.31 9.46
CA ARG A 839 -11.72 -13.81 9.09
C ARG A 839 -11.63 -14.86 7.98
N PHE A 840 -12.44 -15.90 8.11
CA PHE A 840 -12.58 -16.95 7.10
C PHE A 840 -14.05 -17.36 6.97
N ASP A 841 -14.64 -17.04 5.82
CA ASP A 841 -15.97 -17.45 5.36
C ASP A 841 -16.03 -17.15 3.86
N LEU A 842 -15.78 -18.16 3.03
CA LEU A 842 -15.74 -18.02 1.58
C LEU A 842 -17.10 -17.62 0.99
N ALA A 843 -18.21 -17.95 1.66
CA ALA A 843 -19.55 -17.55 1.22
C ALA A 843 -19.78 -16.05 1.41
N ARG A 844 -19.22 -15.47 2.48
CA ARG A 844 -19.24 -14.03 2.76
C ARG A 844 -18.10 -13.26 2.08
N GLY A 845 -17.13 -13.96 1.48
CA GLY A 845 -15.98 -13.36 0.81
C GLY A 845 -14.82 -13.02 1.74
N TYR A 846 -14.76 -13.65 2.91
CA TYR A 846 -13.63 -13.52 3.84
C TYR A 846 -12.65 -14.65 3.61
N ASN A 847 -11.41 -14.30 3.26
CA ASN A 847 -10.32 -15.26 3.13
C ASN A 847 -8.98 -14.66 3.59
N GLU A 848 -9.01 -14.04 4.77
CA GLU A 848 -7.88 -13.27 5.33
C GLU A 848 -6.89 -14.16 6.09
N GLN A 849 -7.30 -15.38 6.45
CA GLN A 849 -6.41 -16.39 7.03
C GLN A 849 -5.53 -16.99 5.91
N PRO A 850 -4.19 -16.91 6.00
CA PRO A 850 -3.30 -17.51 5.03
C PRO A 850 -3.51 -19.02 4.87
N ARG A 851 -3.25 -19.49 3.66
CA ARG A 851 -3.36 -20.89 3.23
C ARG A 851 -1.99 -21.55 3.18
N LEU A 852 -1.81 -22.68 3.87
CA LEU A 852 -0.56 -23.45 3.80
C LEU A 852 -0.31 -23.98 2.39
N ALA A 853 -1.38 -24.28 1.63
CA ALA A 853 -1.29 -24.67 0.23
C ALA A 853 -0.63 -23.58 -0.63
N VAL A 854 -0.90 -22.30 -0.34
CA VAL A 854 -0.28 -21.18 -1.04
C VAL A 854 1.20 -21.13 -0.70
N ALA A 855 1.56 -21.14 0.59
CA ALA A 855 2.95 -21.13 1.03
C ALA A 855 3.80 -22.28 0.43
N LEU A 856 3.26 -23.51 0.39
CA LEU A 856 3.92 -24.68 -0.21
C LEU A 856 4.06 -24.57 -1.74
N ASP A 857 3.08 -23.94 -2.40
CA ASP A 857 3.18 -23.67 -3.84
C ASP A 857 4.33 -22.70 -4.14
N TYR A 858 4.44 -21.59 -3.40
CA TYR A 858 5.53 -20.63 -3.53
C TYR A 858 6.89 -21.18 -3.12
N LEU A 859 6.97 -22.03 -2.10
CA LEU A 859 8.20 -22.75 -1.76
C LEU A 859 8.69 -23.63 -2.91
N THR A 860 7.80 -24.18 -3.72
CA THR A 860 8.20 -24.96 -4.90
C THR A 860 8.86 -24.09 -5.97
N LEU A 861 8.51 -22.81 -6.03
CA LEU A 861 8.91 -21.89 -7.09
C LEU A 861 10.25 -21.22 -6.77
N THR A 862 10.45 -20.77 -5.54
CA THR A 862 11.71 -20.14 -5.10
C THR A 862 12.90 -21.08 -5.19
N ASN A 863 12.68 -22.39 -5.08
CA ASN A 863 13.74 -23.38 -5.21
C ASN A 863 14.16 -23.68 -6.67
N LYS A 864 13.42 -23.21 -7.69
CA LYS A 864 13.77 -23.39 -9.11
C LYS A 864 14.82 -22.38 -9.63
N SER A 865 14.90 -21.19 -9.04
CA SER A 865 15.74 -20.08 -9.53
C SER A 865 17.25 -20.27 -9.30
N SER A 866 17.67 -21.30 -8.56
CA SER A 866 19.08 -21.66 -8.34
C SER A 866 19.74 -22.44 -9.50
N SER A 867 19.14 -22.44 -10.69
CA SER A 867 19.51 -23.32 -11.82
C SER A 867 20.42 -22.69 -12.89
N ALA A 868 21.05 -21.55 -12.60
CA ALA A 868 22.11 -21.02 -13.47
C ALA A 868 23.39 -21.90 -13.51
N ASP A 869 23.52 -22.88 -12.60
CA ASP A 869 24.57 -23.92 -12.65
C ASP A 869 24.03 -25.23 -13.26
N ASN A 870 23.70 -25.20 -14.55
CA ASN A 870 23.26 -26.38 -15.32
C ASN A 870 24.42 -27.00 -16.12
N ASP A 871 25.45 -27.51 -15.44
CA ASP A 871 26.50 -28.31 -16.12
C ASP A 871 27.17 -29.40 -15.25
N GLN A 872 26.46 -29.95 -14.26
CA GLN A 872 26.89 -31.16 -13.56
C GLN A 872 25.90 -32.31 -13.83
N PRO A 873 26.32 -33.43 -14.43
CA PRO A 873 25.45 -34.57 -14.68
C PRO A 873 24.99 -35.21 -13.37
N GLU A 874 23.68 -35.45 -13.26
CA GLU A 874 23.02 -36.13 -12.15
C GLU A 874 23.61 -37.54 -11.90
N ILE A 875 24.53 -37.67 -10.96
CA ILE A 875 24.99 -38.97 -10.43
C ILE A 875 25.15 -38.88 -8.90
N ALA A 876 24.05 -39.08 -8.14
CA ALA A 876 24.03 -39.78 -6.83
C ALA A 876 22.67 -39.61 -6.08
N PRO A 877 22.21 -40.60 -5.28
CA PRO A 877 20.92 -40.58 -4.57
C PRO A 877 20.88 -39.72 -3.29
N SER A 878 21.88 -38.87 -3.02
CA SER A 878 22.04 -38.19 -1.71
C SER A 878 21.75 -36.68 -1.71
N HIS A 879 21.22 -36.09 -2.78
CA HIS A 879 20.82 -34.68 -2.76
C HIS A 879 19.38 -34.52 -2.22
N HIS A 880 19.29 -33.89 -1.06
CA HIS A 880 18.06 -33.35 -0.46
C HIS A 880 17.20 -32.67 -1.54
N ALA A 881 15.95 -33.10 -1.68
CA ALA A 881 15.06 -32.58 -2.72
C ALA A 881 14.97 -31.05 -2.65
N LYS A 882 15.32 -30.34 -3.74
CA LYS A 882 15.12 -28.87 -3.83
C LYS A 882 13.63 -28.52 -3.85
N THR A 883 12.78 -29.37 -4.43
CA THR A 883 11.32 -29.20 -4.46
C THR A 883 10.66 -29.80 -3.21
N PRO A 884 9.59 -29.19 -2.66
CA PRO A 884 8.90 -29.69 -1.46
C PRO A 884 8.48 -31.15 -1.55
N LEU A 885 7.89 -31.55 -2.68
CA LEU A 885 7.40 -32.90 -2.94
C LEU A 885 7.87 -33.37 -4.32
N ARG A 886 8.41 -34.59 -4.39
CA ARG A 886 8.86 -35.24 -5.64
C ARG A 886 8.36 -36.68 -5.74
N PHE A 887 7.98 -37.10 -6.94
CA PHE A 887 7.59 -38.49 -7.23
C PHE A 887 8.77 -39.30 -7.77
N ALA A 888 8.85 -40.57 -7.40
CA ALA A 888 9.72 -41.55 -8.07
C ALA A 888 9.14 -42.01 -9.41
N HIS A 889 9.89 -42.82 -10.15
CA HIS A 889 9.30 -43.60 -11.24
C HIS A 889 8.54 -44.79 -10.67
N MET A 890 7.33 -45.02 -11.17
CA MET A 890 6.56 -46.22 -10.82
C MET A 890 7.06 -47.39 -11.67
N THR A 891 8.01 -48.14 -11.12
CA THR A 891 8.59 -49.36 -11.70
C THR A 891 7.89 -50.64 -11.25
N HIS A 892 7.09 -50.56 -10.18
CA HIS A 892 6.20 -51.63 -9.73
C HIS A 892 4.75 -51.30 -10.06
N PRO A 893 3.89 -52.28 -10.39
CA PRO A 893 2.61 -51.97 -11.00
C PRO A 893 1.59 -51.22 -10.13
N THR A 894 1.81 -51.18 -8.82
CA THR A 894 0.86 -50.62 -7.85
C THR A 894 1.52 -49.71 -6.82
N LYS A 895 2.83 -49.41 -6.95
CA LYS A 895 3.59 -48.72 -5.91
C LYS A 895 4.37 -47.53 -6.46
N LEU A 896 4.16 -46.36 -5.86
CA LEU A 896 4.88 -45.13 -6.18
C LEU A 896 5.51 -44.58 -4.91
N ASP A 897 6.83 -44.42 -4.91
CA ASP A 897 7.51 -43.71 -3.83
C ASP A 897 7.42 -42.19 -4.04
N VAL A 898 7.24 -41.45 -2.96
CA VAL A 898 7.30 -39.98 -2.91
C VAL A 898 8.34 -39.54 -1.90
N TYR A 899 9.01 -38.43 -2.19
CA TYR A 899 10.09 -37.85 -1.39
C TYR A 899 9.76 -36.42 -1.02
N PHE A 900 10.14 -36.02 0.19
CA PHE A 900 9.90 -34.68 0.74
C PHE A 900 11.21 -33.97 1.02
N ASN A 901 11.25 -32.65 0.83
CA ASN A 901 12.37 -31.84 1.28
C ASN A 901 12.39 -31.69 2.81
N HIS A 902 13.45 -31.11 3.35
CA HIS A 902 13.61 -30.98 4.80
C HIS A 902 12.52 -30.11 5.45
N GLN A 903 12.10 -29.01 4.80
CA GLN A 903 11.05 -28.14 5.35
C GLN A 903 9.69 -28.82 5.38
N LEU A 904 9.23 -29.42 4.27
CA LEU A 904 7.95 -30.13 4.23
C LEU A 904 7.94 -31.32 5.18
N ALA A 905 9.04 -32.07 5.27
CA ALA A 905 9.17 -33.18 6.21
C ALA A 905 9.09 -32.71 7.68
N ALA A 906 9.67 -31.56 8.01
CA ALA A 906 9.64 -31.00 9.37
C ALA A 906 8.25 -30.49 9.79
N LEU A 907 7.38 -30.14 8.83
CA LEU A 907 6.00 -29.75 9.12
C LEU A 907 5.13 -30.93 9.57
N ASP A 908 5.44 -32.15 9.11
CA ASP A 908 4.56 -33.33 9.19
C ASP A 908 3.10 -32.98 8.88
N CYS A 909 2.85 -32.28 7.78
CA CYS A 909 1.52 -31.72 7.47
C CYS A 909 0.77 -32.48 6.39
N ILE A 910 1.26 -33.63 5.92
CA ILE A 910 0.61 -34.44 4.87
C ILE A 910 -0.30 -35.47 5.52
N GLU A 911 -1.59 -35.42 5.19
CA GLU A 911 -2.59 -36.42 5.59
C GLU A 911 -2.75 -37.50 4.51
N ARG A 912 -2.94 -37.10 3.26
CA ARG A 912 -3.14 -37.99 2.11
C ARG A 912 -2.66 -37.34 0.82
N ILE A 913 -2.30 -38.16 -0.16
CA ILE A 913 -1.97 -37.72 -1.52
C ILE A 913 -2.90 -38.44 -2.49
N ASP A 914 -3.74 -37.67 -3.17
CA ASP A 914 -4.67 -38.13 -4.20
C ASP A 914 -4.22 -37.64 -5.58
N PHE A 915 -4.68 -38.33 -6.62
CA PHE A 915 -4.48 -37.92 -8.00
C PHE A 915 -5.81 -37.81 -8.73
N TRP A 916 -5.96 -36.77 -9.52
CA TRP A 916 -7.09 -36.61 -10.45
C TRP A 916 -6.58 -36.79 -11.86
N VAL A 917 -7.14 -37.74 -12.59
CA VAL A 917 -6.74 -38.04 -13.98
C VAL A 917 -7.92 -37.93 -14.93
N PHE A 918 -7.73 -37.22 -16.04
CA PHE A 918 -8.78 -36.96 -17.01
C PHE A 918 -8.82 -38.04 -18.10
N GLU A 919 -10.01 -38.60 -18.31
CA GLU A 919 -10.32 -39.45 -19.45
C GLU A 919 -11.22 -38.69 -20.44
N GLY A 920 -10.65 -38.33 -21.59
CA GLY A 920 -11.35 -37.69 -22.69
C GLY A 920 -11.38 -38.58 -23.93
N SER A 921 -12.51 -39.22 -24.25
CA SER A 921 -12.62 -40.07 -25.44
C SER A 921 -13.92 -39.83 -26.23
N GLU A 922 -13.89 -40.06 -27.54
CA GLU A 922 -15.07 -40.05 -28.40
C GLU A 922 -15.53 -41.48 -28.66
N GLN A 923 -16.68 -41.88 -28.11
CA GLN A 923 -17.29 -43.18 -28.36
C GLN A 923 -18.38 -43.07 -29.42
N ARG A 924 -18.29 -43.90 -30.46
CA ARG A 924 -19.37 -44.02 -31.45
C ARG A 924 -20.46 -44.93 -30.90
N LEU A 925 -21.64 -44.37 -30.64
CA LEU A 925 -22.80 -45.14 -30.20
C LEU A 925 -23.35 -45.99 -31.36
N MET A 926 -24.04 -47.08 -31.01
CA MET A 926 -24.76 -47.97 -31.95
C MET A 926 -25.79 -47.21 -32.82
N THR A 927 -26.21 -46.02 -32.40
CA THR A 927 -27.12 -45.12 -33.13
C THR A 927 -26.42 -44.25 -34.19
N GLY A 928 -25.11 -44.40 -34.37
CA GLY A 928 -24.29 -43.57 -35.27
C GLY A 928 -23.89 -42.21 -34.67
N ARG A 929 -24.39 -41.84 -33.48
CA ARG A 929 -24.02 -40.61 -32.76
C ARG A 929 -22.73 -40.80 -31.98
N THR A 930 -21.88 -39.77 -31.93
CA THR A 930 -20.67 -39.77 -31.09
C THR A 930 -21.02 -39.26 -29.69
N LYS A 931 -20.68 -40.01 -28.64
CA LYS A 931 -20.73 -39.60 -27.24
C LYS A 931 -19.32 -39.25 -26.78
N THR A 932 -19.09 -37.99 -26.43
CA THR A 932 -17.85 -37.58 -25.78
C THR A 932 -17.90 -37.98 -24.31
N ILE A 933 -16.93 -38.78 -23.86
CA ILE A 933 -16.66 -39.04 -22.46
C ILE A 933 -15.73 -37.93 -21.98
N LYS A 934 -16.16 -37.20 -20.95
CA LYS A 934 -15.36 -36.26 -20.17
C LYS A 934 -15.49 -36.70 -18.72
N THR A 935 -14.49 -37.39 -18.18
CA THR A 935 -14.60 -37.96 -16.83
C THR A 935 -13.31 -37.79 -16.07
N TRP A 936 -13.43 -37.25 -14.85
CA TRP A 936 -12.37 -37.22 -13.87
C TRP A 936 -12.40 -38.47 -13.02
N HIS A 937 -11.27 -39.16 -12.94
CA HIS A 937 -11.08 -40.27 -12.04
C HIS A 937 -10.20 -39.83 -10.88
N LYS A 938 -10.72 -39.97 -9.66
CA LYS A 938 -9.92 -39.81 -8.44
C LYS A 938 -9.21 -41.12 -8.12
N LEU A 939 -7.92 -41.02 -7.86
CA LEU A 939 -7.09 -42.12 -7.38
C LEU A 939 -6.67 -41.76 -5.96
N SER A 940 -7.15 -42.52 -4.97
CA SER A 940 -6.84 -42.29 -3.56
C SER A 940 -5.96 -43.42 -3.01
N PRO A 941 -4.69 -43.52 -3.42
CA PRO A 941 -3.82 -44.60 -2.98
C PRO A 941 -3.62 -44.58 -1.46
N THR A 942 -3.35 -45.75 -0.88
CA THR A 942 -2.99 -45.83 0.53
C THR A 942 -1.64 -45.15 0.75
N TYR A 943 -1.60 -44.18 1.66
CA TYR A 943 -0.39 -43.46 2.06
C TYR A 943 0.32 -44.22 3.20
N SER A 944 1.59 -44.56 3.00
CA SER A 944 2.43 -45.22 4.02
C SER A 944 3.72 -44.44 4.22
N ALA A 945 3.79 -43.65 5.30
CA ALA A 945 4.99 -42.93 5.69
C ALA A 945 6.13 -43.90 6.03
N ILE A 946 7.34 -43.57 5.59
CA ILE A 946 8.56 -44.34 5.86
C ILE A 946 9.54 -43.40 6.59
N PRO A 947 9.60 -43.47 7.93
CA PRO A 947 10.55 -42.68 8.70
C PRO A 947 11.99 -43.04 8.34
N ASP A 948 12.87 -42.03 8.32
CA ASP A 948 14.31 -42.25 8.25
C ASP A 948 14.91 -42.62 9.63
N LYS A 949 16.24 -42.68 9.72
CA LYS A 949 16.95 -43.03 10.95
C LYS A 949 16.71 -42.04 12.11
N ASP A 950 16.34 -40.81 11.79
CA ASP A 950 16.08 -39.73 12.74
C ASP A 950 14.58 -39.61 13.05
N ASN A 951 13.76 -40.61 12.66
CA ASN A 951 12.29 -40.59 12.73
C ASN A 951 11.62 -39.46 11.92
N VAL A 952 12.33 -38.85 10.97
CA VAL A 952 11.76 -37.82 10.09
C VAL A 952 11.17 -38.49 8.86
N ILE A 953 9.92 -38.15 8.52
CA ILE A 953 9.25 -38.70 7.34
C ILE A 953 9.74 -37.94 6.11
N ARG A 954 10.81 -38.43 5.48
CA ARG A 954 11.34 -37.90 4.21
C ARG A 954 10.88 -38.66 2.97
N ARG A 955 10.20 -39.80 3.19
CA ARG A 955 9.69 -40.68 2.14
C ARG A 955 8.33 -41.24 2.55
N ALA A 956 7.45 -41.43 1.59
CA ALA A 956 6.28 -42.27 1.73
C ALA A 956 6.10 -43.17 0.50
N GLN A 957 5.37 -44.26 0.67
CA GLN A 957 4.95 -45.14 -0.41
C GLN A 957 3.44 -45.04 -0.61
N LEU A 958 3.04 -44.78 -1.84
CA LEU A 958 1.64 -44.76 -2.28
C LEU A 958 1.31 -46.12 -2.91
N THR A 959 0.27 -46.79 -2.40
CA THR A 959 -0.19 -48.08 -2.92
C THR A 959 -1.53 -47.95 -3.62
N PHE A 960 -1.56 -48.25 -4.92
CA PHE A 960 -2.74 -48.16 -5.77
C PHE A 960 -3.54 -49.47 -5.80
N THR A 961 -4.87 -49.36 -5.78
CA THR A 961 -5.78 -50.49 -5.95
C THR A 961 -5.84 -50.92 -7.42
N LYS A 962 -6.40 -52.11 -7.70
CA LYS A 962 -6.62 -52.58 -9.07
C LYS A 962 -7.50 -51.62 -9.88
N GLU A 963 -8.49 -51.01 -9.24
CA GLU A 963 -9.37 -50.01 -9.84
C GLU A 963 -8.61 -48.74 -10.21
N HIS A 964 -7.76 -48.21 -9.33
CA HIS A 964 -6.92 -47.06 -9.66
C HIS A 964 -6.05 -47.32 -10.89
N ILE A 965 -5.46 -48.52 -10.97
CA ILE A 965 -4.64 -48.90 -12.12
C ILE A 965 -5.48 -49.02 -13.40
N ALA A 966 -6.73 -49.50 -13.31
CA ALA A 966 -7.64 -49.53 -14.45
C ALA A 966 -7.98 -48.12 -14.96
N ASN A 967 -8.27 -47.18 -14.06
CA ASN A 967 -8.57 -45.78 -14.42
C ASN A 967 -7.35 -45.06 -15.02
N LEU A 968 -6.14 -45.33 -14.50
CA LEU A 968 -4.89 -44.85 -15.09
C LEU A 968 -4.70 -45.39 -16.51
N LYS A 969 -4.94 -46.68 -16.73
CA LYS A 969 -4.86 -47.31 -18.06
C LYS A 969 -5.83 -46.64 -19.03
N ALA A 970 -7.09 -46.46 -18.63
CA ALA A 970 -8.12 -45.82 -19.46
C ALA A 970 -7.74 -44.38 -19.82
N SER A 971 -7.30 -43.59 -18.84
CA SER A 971 -6.89 -42.20 -19.04
C SER A 971 -5.65 -42.07 -19.94
N LEU A 972 -4.67 -42.98 -19.82
CA LEU A 972 -3.53 -43.06 -20.74
C LEU A 972 -3.94 -43.55 -22.13
N ALA A 973 -4.91 -44.47 -22.20
CA ALA A 973 -5.47 -44.99 -23.44
C ALA A 973 -6.27 -43.93 -24.22
N ALA A 974 -6.81 -42.93 -23.52
CA ALA A 974 -7.43 -41.73 -24.08
C ALA A 974 -6.45 -40.56 -24.23
N GLY A 975 -5.26 -40.65 -23.65
CA GLY A 975 -4.26 -39.58 -23.59
C GLY A 975 -3.63 -39.24 -24.95
N ILE A 976 -2.83 -38.17 -24.94
CA ILE A 976 -2.17 -37.61 -26.12
C ILE A 976 -0.72 -38.10 -26.25
N VAL A 977 -0.25 -38.22 -27.49
CA VAL A 977 1.16 -38.52 -27.76
C VAL A 977 1.93 -37.20 -27.77
N ARG A 978 2.86 -37.04 -26.83
CA ARG A 978 3.74 -35.88 -26.73
C ARG A 978 5.17 -36.28 -27.07
N GLN A 979 5.89 -35.43 -27.77
CA GLN A 979 7.33 -35.60 -27.98
C GLN A 979 8.06 -34.99 -26.78
N ILE A 980 8.66 -35.81 -25.92
CA ILE A 980 9.43 -35.36 -24.74
C ILE A 980 10.87 -35.82 -24.93
N GLY A 981 11.74 -34.89 -25.34
CA GLY A 981 13.09 -35.18 -25.80
C GLY A 981 13.07 -35.89 -27.17
N ARG A 982 13.88 -36.94 -27.34
CA ARG A 982 14.00 -37.69 -28.61
C ARG A 982 12.96 -38.82 -28.80
N ALA A 983 12.10 -39.08 -27.81
CA ALA A 983 11.16 -40.21 -27.85
C ALA A 983 9.70 -39.76 -27.66
N PRO A 984 8.75 -40.29 -28.45
CA PRO A 984 7.33 -40.06 -28.19
C PRO A 984 6.92 -40.76 -26.89
N ARG A 985 6.11 -40.07 -26.09
CA ARG A 985 5.51 -40.58 -24.87
C ARG A 985 4.01 -40.39 -24.92
N ARG A 986 3.28 -41.40 -24.46
CA ARG A 986 1.84 -41.22 -24.24
C ARG A 986 1.61 -40.63 -22.87
N THR A 987 0.88 -39.53 -22.81
CA THR A 987 0.66 -38.72 -21.62
C THR A 987 -0.83 -38.52 -21.42
N ILE A 988 -1.31 -38.60 -20.18
CA ILE A 988 -2.69 -38.23 -19.84
C ILE A 988 -2.93 -36.77 -20.25
N ALA A 989 -4.11 -36.47 -20.79
CA ALA A 989 -4.41 -35.13 -21.31
C ALA A 989 -4.27 -34.05 -20.24
N GLN A 990 -4.86 -34.28 -19.06
CA GLN A 990 -4.73 -33.45 -17.86
C GLN A 990 -4.71 -34.32 -16.60
N ALA A 991 -3.87 -33.96 -15.64
CA ALA A 991 -3.82 -34.61 -14.33
C ALA A 991 -3.36 -33.63 -13.24
N PHE A 992 -3.86 -33.84 -12.02
CA PHE A 992 -3.51 -33.05 -10.83
C PHE A 992 -3.07 -33.96 -9.69
N CYS A 993 -2.11 -33.50 -8.89
CA CYS A 993 -1.86 -34.02 -7.56
C CYS A 993 -2.61 -33.16 -6.56
N ALA A 994 -3.37 -33.79 -5.66
CA ALA A 994 -4.08 -33.13 -4.57
C ALA A 994 -3.54 -33.68 -3.23
N VAL A 995 -2.79 -32.84 -2.52
CA VAL A 995 -2.23 -33.16 -1.21
C VAL A 995 -3.16 -32.62 -0.13
N LYS A 996 -3.78 -33.51 0.63
CA LYS A 996 -4.59 -33.17 1.80
C LYS A 996 -3.68 -32.83 2.96
N LEU A 997 -3.88 -31.64 3.52
CA LEU A 997 -3.04 -31.08 4.56
C LEU A 997 -3.72 -31.15 5.93
N LYS A 998 -2.94 -31.51 6.95
CA LYS A 998 -3.28 -31.42 8.38
C LYS A 998 -2.42 -30.35 9.05
N LYS A 999 -2.88 -29.82 10.19
CA LYS A 999 -2.19 -28.74 10.91
C LYS A 999 -0.74 -29.16 11.25
N PRO A 1000 0.28 -28.33 10.96
CA PRO A 1000 1.63 -28.57 11.45
C PRO A 1000 1.68 -28.63 12.98
N ALA A 1001 2.73 -29.23 13.54
CA ALA A 1001 2.90 -29.31 14.99
C ALA A 1001 2.91 -27.94 15.68
N ASP A 1002 2.39 -27.85 16.92
CA ASP A 1002 2.13 -26.58 17.62
C ASP A 1002 3.38 -25.74 17.97
N HIS A 1003 4.59 -26.29 17.84
CA HIS A 1003 5.83 -25.52 18.00
C HIS A 1003 6.06 -24.50 16.87
N TRP A 1004 5.37 -24.66 15.75
CA TRP A 1004 5.33 -23.69 14.66
C TRP A 1004 4.33 -22.57 14.99
N PHE A 1005 4.76 -21.51 15.67
CA PHE A 1005 3.86 -20.43 16.13
C PHE A 1005 3.02 -19.80 15.01
N TRP A 1006 3.59 -19.66 13.81
CA TRP A 1006 2.92 -19.14 12.62
C TRP A 1006 1.77 -20.03 12.13
N ALA A 1007 1.76 -21.34 12.45
CA ALA A 1007 0.72 -22.26 12.03
C ALA A 1007 -0.64 -21.96 12.68
N ASN A 1008 -0.67 -21.18 13.77
CA ASN A 1008 -1.91 -20.73 14.41
C ASN A 1008 -2.59 -19.59 13.63
N ASP A 1009 -1.89 -18.96 12.69
CA ASP A 1009 -2.44 -17.91 11.84
C ASP A 1009 -2.97 -18.46 10.52
N MET A 1010 -2.59 -19.68 10.18
CA MET A 1010 -3.06 -20.41 9.01
C MET A 1010 -4.50 -20.89 9.21
N ARG A 1011 -5.22 -21.07 8.10
CA ARG A 1011 -6.58 -21.65 8.06
C ARG A 1011 -6.68 -23.08 8.64
N ILE A 1012 -5.56 -23.77 8.76
CA ILE A 1012 -5.49 -25.22 8.98
C ILE A 1012 -5.79 -25.64 10.45
N GLY A 1013 -6.73 -26.56 10.66
CA GLY A 1013 -6.97 -27.20 11.97
C GLY A 1013 -8.25 -26.85 12.75
N GLN A 1014 -9.25 -26.17 12.15
CA GLN A 1014 -10.54 -25.85 12.79
C GLN A 1014 -11.76 -26.48 12.08
N GLY A 1015 -11.64 -27.73 11.60
CA GLY A 1015 -12.70 -28.35 10.77
C GLY A 1015 -12.72 -27.87 9.31
N ASN A 1016 -11.72 -27.07 8.91
CA ASN A 1016 -11.51 -26.59 7.55
C ASN A 1016 -10.36 -27.38 6.90
N PRO A 1017 -10.62 -28.54 6.26
CA PRO A 1017 -9.57 -29.27 5.54
C PRO A 1017 -8.98 -28.37 4.45
N GLU A 1018 -7.66 -28.45 4.26
CA GLU A 1018 -6.96 -27.69 3.23
C GLU A 1018 -6.33 -28.63 2.20
N THR A 1019 -6.42 -28.27 0.92
CA THR A 1019 -5.86 -29.08 -0.17
C THR A 1019 -4.87 -28.27 -1.00
N TRP A 1020 -3.63 -28.73 -1.04
CA TRP A 1020 -2.63 -28.22 -1.97
C TRP A 1020 -2.70 -28.98 -3.29
N VAL A 1021 -3.04 -28.26 -4.36
CA VAL A 1021 -3.34 -28.86 -5.66
C VAL A 1021 -2.48 -28.22 -6.72
N PHE A 1022 -1.83 -29.05 -7.54
CA PHE A 1022 -0.99 -28.58 -8.64
C PHE A 1022 -1.01 -29.58 -9.82
N PRO A 1023 -0.82 -29.08 -11.05
CA PRO A 1023 -0.79 -29.92 -12.24
C PRO A 1023 0.43 -30.86 -12.24
N ILE A 1024 0.23 -32.06 -12.78
CA ILE A 1024 1.27 -33.07 -12.97
C ILE A 1024 1.16 -33.70 -14.35
N ASP A 1025 2.29 -34.18 -14.87
CA ASP A 1025 2.33 -35.05 -16.04
C ASP A 1025 2.42 -36.50 -15.60
N ILE A 1026 1.53 -37.33 -16.15
CA ILE A 1026 1.58 -38.80 -16.03
C ILE A 1026 1.79 -39.38 -17.42
N SER A 1027 2.95 -40.00 -17.63
CA SER A 1027 3.33 -40.52 -18.95
C SER A 1027 3.98 -41.90 -18.92
N ILE A 1028 3.92 -42.59 -20.06
CA ILE A 1028 4.59 -43.87 -20.33
C ILE A 1028 5.41 -43.76 -21.63
N SER A 1029 6.62 -44.33 -21.63
CA SER A 1029 7.57 -44.31 -22.75
C SER A 1029 7.67 -45.66 -23.46
N GLY A 1030 7.79 -45.68 -24.79
CA GLY A 1030 8.13 -46.88 -25.59
C GLY A 1030 7.31 -47.05 -26.89
N THR A 1031 7.79 -47.87 -27.82
CA THR A 1031 7.07 -48.32 -29.04
C THR A 1031 5.97 -49.36 -28.75
N GLU A 1032 5.85 -49.80 -27.50
CA GLU A 1032 4.96 -50.86 -27.00
C GLU A 1032 3.53 -50.36 -26.71
N PHE A 1033 3.02 -49.44 -27.52
CA PHE A 1033 1.69 -48.87 -27.36
C PHE A 1033 0.56 -49.81 -27.88
N GLN A 1034 0.91 -51.00 -28.39
CA GLN A 1034 -0.05 -51.99 -28.88
C GLN A 1034 -0.68 -52.79 -27.73
N GLU A 1035 -1.80 -52.29 -27.19
CA GLU A 1035 -2.94 -52.95 -26.50
C GLU A 1035 -2.76 -54.12 -25.51
N LYS A 1036 -1.57 -54.73 -25.32
CA LYS A 1036 -1.36 -55.94 -24.51
C LYS A 1036 -0.24 -55.87 -23.47
N THR A 1037 0.56 -54.81 -23.43
CA THR A 1037 1.76 -54.69 -22.57
C THR A 1037 1.75 -53.42 -21.73
N PHE A 1038 0.89 -53.38 -20.70
CA PHE A 1038 0.95 -52.33 -19.68
C PHE A 1038 1.84 -52.82 -18.53
N LEU A 1039 2.97 -52.15 -18.28
CA LEU A 1039 3.93 -52.45 -17.19
C LEU A 1039 4.66 -53.80 -17.33
N THR A 1040 5.35 -54.01 -18.46
CA THR A 1040 6.45 -54.99 -18.56
C THR A 1040 7.64 -54.52 -17.71
N PRO A 1041 8.60 -55.39 -17.33
CA PRO A 1041 9.79 -54.98 -16.56
C PRO A 1041 10.60 -53.82 -17.15
N ASN A 1042 10.40 -53.51 -18.44
CA ASN A 1042 11.10 -52.47 -19.19
C ASN A 1042 10.29 -51.17 -19.36
N SER A 1043 9.07 -51.08 -18.83
CA SER A 1043 8.20 -49.89 -18.93
C SER A 1043 7.93 -49.30 -17.55
N ALA A 1044 8.07 -47.98 -17.42
CA ALA A 1044 7.86 -47.25 -16.17
C ALA A 1044 6.86 -46.12 -16.36
N LEU A 1045 5.89 -46.02 -15.45
CA LEU A 1045 5.00 -44.88 -15.38
C LEU A 1045 5.70 -43.74 -14.67
N ARG A 1046 5.73 -42.58 -15.30
CA ARG A 1046 6.39 -41.38 -14.77
C ARG A 1046 5.35 -40.43 -14.28
N PHE A 1047 5.40 -40.14 -12.99
CA PHE A 1047 4.70 -39.04 -12.35
C PHE A 1047 5.74 -37.94 -12.16
N HIS A 1048 5.45 -36.73 -12.61
CA HIS A 1048 6.27 -35.59 -12.25
C HIS A 1048 5.43 -34.32 -12.26
N ARG A 1049 5.74 -33.38 -11.37
CA ARG A 1049 5.24 -32.01 -11.50
C ARG A 1049 5.79 -31.44 -12.80
N SER A 1050 4.94 -30.87 -13.64
CA SER A 1050 5.37 -30.28 -14.90
C SER A 1050 6.34 -29.13 -14.62
N ALA A 1051 7.43 -29.05 -15.40
CA ALA A 1051 8.36 -27.93 -15.33
C ALA A 1051 7.85 -26.77 -16.18
N GLY A 1052 8.37 -25.58 -15.91
CA GLY A 1052 8.04 -24.36 -16.62
C GLY A 1052 6.54 -24.02 -16.63
N GLU A 1053 6.06 -23.52 -17.76
CA GLU A 1053 4.70 -23.02 -17.99
C GLU A 1053 3.62 -23.96 -17.44
N ARG A 1054 3.61 -25.23 -17.84
CA ARG A 1054 2.58 -26.20 -17.42
C ARG A 1054 2.53 -26.51 -15.93
N GLY A 1055 3.60 -26.21 -15.18
CA GLY A 1055 3.64 -26.40 -13.74
C GLY A 1055 3.01 -25.25 -12.95
N GLU A 1056 2.70 -24.14 -13.63
CA GLU A 1056 2.34 -22.85 -13.03
C GLU A 1056 1.08 -22.23 -13.63
N VAL A 1057 0.82 -22.41 -14.94
CA VAL A 1057 -0.35 -21.88 -15.64
C VAL A 1057 -1.24 -23.00 -16.20
N PRO A 1058 -2.57 -22.76 -16.28
CA PRO A 1058 -3.52 -23.65 -16.95
C PRO A 1058 -3.22 -23.87 -18.44
N ASP A 1059 -3.62 -25.04 -18.95
CA ASP A 1059 -3.67 -25.32 -20.39
C ASP A 1059 -4.94 -24.67 -20.98
N TRP A 1060 -4.81 -23.42 -21.40
CA TRP A 1060 -5.91 -22.58 -21.90
C TRP A 1060 -6.64 -23.20 -23.07
N ASP A 1061 -5.91 -23.76 -24.04
CA ASP A 1061 -6.49 -24.34 -25.24
C ASP A 1061 -7.22 -25.65 -24.95
N TRP A 1062 -6.69 -26.45 -24.01
CA TRP A 1062 -7.42 -27.61 -23.52
C TRP A 1062 -8.72 -27.19 -22.82
N LEU A 1063 -8.69 -26.17 -21.95
CA LEU A 1063 -9.89 -25.65 -21.28
C LEU A 1063 -10.91 -25.12 -22.30
N ALA A 1064 -10.47 -24.33 -23.27
CA ALA A 1064 -11.31 -23.79 -24.34
C ALA A 1064 -11.95 -24.89 -25.19
N LYS A 1065 -11.20 -25.94 -25.51
CA LYS A 1065 -11.69 -27.09 -26.29
C LYS A 1065 -12.66 -27.95 -25.48
N THR A 1066 -12.37 -28.16 -24.20
CA THR A 1066 -13.05 -29.15 -23.35
C THR A 1066 -14.25 -28.56 -22.63
N TYR A 1067 -14.22 -27.28 -22.25
CA TYR A 1067 -15.24 -26.61 -21.44
C TYR A 1067 -15.72 -25.30 -22.07
N LYS A 1068 -15.81 -25.26 -23.41
CA LYS A 1068 -16.35 -24.10 -24.15
C LYS A 1068 -17.73 -23.69 -23.65
N GLU A 1069 -18.55 -24.66 -23.27
CA GLU A 1069 -19.90 -24.47 -22.73
C GLU A 1069 -19.93 -23.71 -21.39
N LYS A 1070 -18.81 -23.70 -20.65
CA LYS A 1070 -18.62 -22.93 -19.42
C LYS A 1070 -18.00 -21.55 -19.67
N GLY A 1071 -17.85 -21.16 -20.94
CA GLY A 1071 -17.32 -19.85 -21.33
C GLY A 1071 -15.80 -19.77 -21.43
N TYR A 1072 -15.07 -20.88 -21.34
CA TYR A 1072 -13.63 -20.89 -21.60
C TYR A 1072 -13.34 -20.59 -23.08
N ILE A 1073 -12.29 -19.80 -23.32
CA ILE A 1073 -11.87 -19.34 -24.65
C ILE A 1073 -10.38 -19.62 -24.87
N SER A 1074 -9.97 -19.70 -26.14
CA SER A 1074 -8.56 -19.96 -26.50
C SER A 1074 -7.66 -18.79 -26.09
N ILE A 1075 -6.35 -19.04 -26.05
CA ILE A 1075 -5.35 -17.98 -25.82
C ILE A 1075 -5.48 -16.84 -26.85
N ASP A 1076 -5.65 -17.19 -28.13
CA ASP A 1076 -5.82 -16.24 -29.21
C ASP A 1076 -7.09 -15.41 -29.05
N ASP A 1077 -8.19 -16.01 -28.61
CA ASP A 1077 -9.45 -15.30 -28.37
C ASP A 1077 -9.37 -14.35 -27.16
N ALA A 1078 -8.56 -14.67 -26.16
CA ALA A 1078 -8.38 -13.84 -24.96
C ALA A 1078 -7.43 -12.65 -25.22
N ILE A 1079 -6.41 -12.85 -26.07
CA ILE A 1079 -5.37 -11.84 -26.36
C ILE A 1079 -5.72 -10.99 -27.58
N SER A 1080 -6.48 -11.53 -28.55
CA SER A 1080 -6.80 -10.81 -29.79
C SER A 1080 -7.61 -9.53 -29.57
N VAL A 1081 -7.41 -8.57 -30.46
CA VAL A 1081 -8.20 -7.34 -30.51
C VAL A 1081 -9.60 -7.70 -31.03
N PRO A 1082 -10.69 -7.21 -30.41
CA PRO A 1082 -12.03 -7.36 -30.94
C PRO A 1082 -12.06 -6.87 -32.39
N LYS A 1083 -12.48 -7.72 -33.34
CA LYS A 1083 -12.52 -7.39 -34.78
C LYS A 1083 -13.54 -6.31 -35.18
N ASN A 1084 -14.15 -5.60 -34.24
CA ASN A 1084 -15.18 -4.60 -34.50
C ASN A 1084 -14.77 -3.23 -33.94
N ASP A 1085 -14.22 -2.35 -34.79
CA ASP A 1085 -14.78 -1.00 -35.09
C ASP A 1085 -13.88 -0.17 -36.04
N GLN A 1086 -13.11 -0.79 -36.95
CA GLN A 1086 -12.44 -0.05 -38.03
C GLN A 1086 -13.41 0.59 -39.05
N SER A 1087 -14.73 0.39 -38.89
CA SER A 1087 -15.78 1.03 -39.69
C SER A 1087 -16.30 2.35 -39.12
N LYS A 1088 -15.79 2.86 -37.99
CA LYS A 1088 -16.25 4.12 -37.38
C LYS A 1088 -15.17 5.18 -37.13
N VAL A 1089 -14.03 5.08 -37.80
CA VAL A 1089 -13.03 6.17 -37.88
C VAL A 1089 -12.94 6.71 -39.30
N GLN A 1090 -14.05 7.28 -39.76
CA GLN A 1090 -14.11 8.46 -40.62
C GLN A 1090 -15.18 9.32 -39.94
N ILE A 1091 -14.84 10.35 -39.17
CA ILE A 1091 -14.37 11.68 -39.57
C ILE A 1091 -13.73 12.36 -38.36
#